data_AF-A0A7X8AGB5-F1
#
_entry.id   AF-A0A7X8AGB5-F1
#
_cell.length_a   1.000
_cell.length_b   1.000
_cell.length_c   1.000
_cell.angle_alpha   90.00
_cell.angle_beta   90.00
_cell.angle_gamma   90.00
#
_symmetry.space_group_name_H-M   'P 1'
#
loop_
_entity.id
_entity.type
_entity.pdbx_description
1 polymer ?
#
loop_
_entity_poly.entity_id
_entity_poly.type
_entity_poly.pdbx_seq_one_letter_code
_entity_poly.pdbx_strand_id
1 'polypeptide(L)'
;MRRFASLIASVVMFLAILAPFAGSAKALTIENKHWATKYFASLEQDGVLKVDASQLDMEIPASNFVAALGKVLGKEIAPPAGEFNRGIMLKLAIDNSNYLNELKNFDFPIFCKSNDEESVPKDLVPYCNMAFRPKYQLLDYRKGRKIEIGQKPLWSEAAYMLYMLKYPPNTAPGQQIIVVTSSEPDTLNPFTSNSMSVVLLGTFTGAPDISYDDQANLYPHMLTRVPTLDNGDIVLLKDPITGKDKMRVTYRIRPGMYYPPLPGEAEDSKIHEITADDYMFAFRVTLCPIIQSTVRSGQLKVDYLKKIDKYTLEAGFNELYTYANWSTPGGDLFKARFETDFYTDPNNFNVRQDFINWTVGPYLMKQWEIGDHIEYKPNPNAVFAQPLVEKVIVKFMPDPNTVRLNLQAGNIDIVTATFSPQDAEELEKKVLKSKFYYTESTTWDHMQLNQFKDEKGKYDIFGDKRVRQALLYGLDRIQISKAAAAGIYQPSHSWITKKSPYYDESTVKKYDYDPAKAAKLLEEAGWKLANVDGKNVRCKDGDPSKPLKFSLSFAQESSYRINVAEQVLRMWERIGVWVVPQARPAKELLGGDTLSGHLFEAMMLSLVSNPIRPNANLWRSDQIPSKLNNNSGQNYGGWVGSKEHDELCYEIEKIQPEAKLRGLFSKEVAIWCDELPALPLYNRYDVDVATRDIQNVKPTGGNRTINWNCEFWYREVK
;
A
#
# COMPACT_ATOMS: atom_id res chain seq x y z
N MET A 1 24.13 -45.27 20.99
CA MET A 1 22.73 -45.75 20.87
C MET A 1 21.77 -44.71 20.28
N ARG A 2 21.70 -43.45 20.74
CA ARG A 2 20.82 -42.42 20.10
C ARG A 2 21.18 -42.02 18.66
N ARG A 3 22.47 -42.05 18.28
CA ARG A 3 22.90 -41.87 16.87
C ARG A 3 22.59 -43.08 15.97
N PHE A 4 22.42 -44.26 16.56
CA PHE A 4 22.08 -45.48 15.83
C PHE A 4 20.57 -45.58 15.56
N ALA A 5 19.74 -45.06 16.47
CA ALA A 5 18.29 -44.96 16.29
C ALA A 5 17.89 -43.95 15.20
N SER A 6 18.63 -42.83 15.07
CA SER A 6 18.43 -41.86 13.98
C SER A 6 18.83 -42.43 12.62
N LEU A 7 19.92 -43.20 12.54
CA LEU A 7 20.32 -43.87 11.31
C LEU A 7 19.33 -44.97 10.90
N ILE A 8 18.80 -45.74 11.86
CA ILE A 8 17.75 -46.74 11.60
C ILE A 8 16.45 -46.06 11.18
N ALA A 9 16.06 -44.93 11.77
CA ALA A 9 14.89 -44.18 11.33
C ALA A 9 15.04 -43.62 9.91
N SER A 10 16.21 -43.11 9.55
CA SER A 10 16.51 -42.64 8.19
C SER A 10 16.59 -43.80 7.18
N VAL A 11 17.13 -44.96 7.56
CA VAL A 11 17.19 -46.17 6.71
C VAL A 11 15.81 -46.80 6.55
N VAL A 12 14.96 -46.80 7.57
CA VAL A 12 13.56 -47.26 7.48
C VAL A 12 12.72 -46.31 6.61
N MET A 13 12.98 -45.00 6.67
CA MET A 13 12.35 -44.02 5.76
C MET A 13 12.85 -44.20 4.31
N PHE A 14 14.14 -44.48 4.12
CA PHE A 14 14.74 -44.76 2.81
C PHE A 14 14.24 -46.09 2.21
N LEU A 15 14.02 -47.12 3.04
CA LEU A 15 13.46 -48.42 2.62
C LEU A 15 11.95 -48.35 2.36
N ALA A 16 11.20 -47.52 3.08
CA ALA A 16 9.77 -47.28 2.83
C ALA A 16 9.53 -46.55 1.50
N ILE A 17 10.47 -45.69 1.08
CA ILE A 17 10.46 -45.01 -0.22
C ILE A 17 10.83 -45.98 -1.37
N LEU A 18 11.62 -47.02 -1.09
CA LEU A 18 12.05 -48.03 -2.07
C LEU A 18 11.13 -49.26 -2.15
N ALA A 19 10.18 -49.44 -1.23
CA ALA A 19 9.24 -50.57 -1.23
C ALA A 19 8.44 -50.77 -2.53
N PRO A 20 8.13 -49.74 -3.36
CA PRO A 20 7.52 -49.95 -4.68
C PRO A 20 8.43 -50.61 -5.73
N PHE A 21 9.74 -50.75 -5.46
CA PHE A 21 10.75 -51.22 -6.45
C PHE A 21 11.26 -52.65 -6.19
N ALA A 22 10.76 -53.35 -5.17
CA ALA A 22 11.00 -54.78 -5.01
C ALA A 22 9.78 -55.55 -5.58
N GLY A 23 9.95 -56.12 -6.77
CA GLY A 23 8.88 -56.79 -7.48
C GLY A 23 8.32 -58.01 -6.75
N SER A 24 7.23 -57.83 -6.00
CA SER A 24 6.12 -58.79 -5.91
C SER A 24 4.99 -58.26 -5.00
N ALA A 25 3.75 -58.39 -5.50
CA ALA A 25 2.46 -58.37 -4.79
C ALA A 25 1.67 -57.03 -4.64
N LYS A 26 0.68 -56.92 -5.55
CA LYS A 26 -0.71 -56.41 -5.40
C LYS A 26 -0.95 -54.96 -4.94
N ALA A 27 -1.24 -54.14 -5.95
CA ALA A 27 -2.30 -53.12 -6.05
C ALA A 27 -2.60 -52.24 -4.82
N LEU A 28 -2.12 -50.99 -4.90
CA LEU A 28 -2.76 -49.83 -4.27
C LEU A 28 -3.01 -48.79 -5.37
N THR A 29 -4.19 -48.88 -5.98
CA THR A 29 -4.76 -47.78 -6.77
C THR A 29 -5.12 -46.66 -5.81
N ILE A 30 -4.41 -45.53 -5.88
CA ILE A 30 -4.78 -44.30 -5.16
C ILE A 30 -5.15 -43.25 -6.20
N GLU A 31 -6.44 -43.19 -6.50
CA GLU A 31 -7.08 -41.97 -7.02
C GLU A 31 -7.29 -41.01 -5.84
N ASN A 32 -6.50 -39.93 -5.74
CA ASN A 32 -6.99 -38.63 -5.25
C ASN A 32 -5.97 -37.49 -5.32
N LYS A 33 -6.37 -36.38 -5.94
CA LYS A 33 -5.63 -35.11 -6.13
C LYS A 33 -5.59 -34.23 -4.86
N HIS A 34 -5.22 -34.75 -3.68
CA HIS A 34 -5.37 -33.99 -2.41
C HIS A 34 -4.25 -34.16 -1.37
N TRP A 35 -3.13 -34.81 -1.71
CA TRP A 35 -2.14 -35.20 -0.69
C TRP A 35 -1.23 -34.05 -0.22
N ALA A 36 -0.87 -33.11 -1.09
CA ALA A 36 0.03 -32.01 -0.74
C ALA A 36 -0.59 -31.08 0.32
N THR A 37 -1.87 -30.74 0.17
CA THR A 37 -2.58 -29.81 1.07
C THR A 37 -2.80 -30.39 2.48
N LYS A 38 -3.04 -31.70 2.61
CA LYS A 38 -3.21 -32.37 3.91
C LYS A 38 -1.91 -32.61 4.66
N TYR A 39 -0.81 -32.89 3.95
CA TYR A 39 0.49 -33.12 4.60
C TYR A 39 0.97 -31.85 5.32
N PHE A 40 0.82 -30.68 4.69
CA PHE A 40 1.14 -29.40 5.32
C PHE A 40 0.15 -28.98 6.42
N ALA A 41 -1.10 -29.45 6.38
CA ALA A 41 -2.09 -29.21 7.45
C ALA A 41 -1.90 -30.11 8.69
N SER A 42 -1.27 -31.29 8.56
CA SER A 42 -1.07 -32.23 9.68
C SER A 42 0.10 -31.90 10.60
N LEU A 43 1.00 -30.98 10.20
CA LEU A 43 2.08 -30.46 11.04
C LEU A 43 1.60 -29.42 12.08
N GLU A 44 0.29 -29.16 12.15
CA GLU A 44 -0.30 -28.17 13.04
C GLU A 44 -0.82 -28.73 14.38
N GLN A 45 -0.91 -30.05 14.57
CA GLN A 45 -1.65 -30.59 15.74
C GLN A 45 -0.85 -31.19 16.90
N ASP A 46 0.40 -31.63 16.77
CA ASP A 46 1.08 -32.30 17.88
C ASP A 46 2.46 -31.71 18.20
N GLY A 47 2.65 -31.36 19.48
CA GLY A 47 3.68 -30.46 19.97
C GLY A 47 5.14 -30.91 19.85
N VAL A 48 5.98 -29.88 19.70
CA VAL A 48 7.41 -29.74 20.03
C VAL A 48 8.38 -30.76 19.41
N LEU A 49 9.06 -30.32 18.34
CA LEU A 49 10.45 -30.68 18.05
C LEU A 49 11.21 -29.39 17.74
N LYS A 50 11.98 -28.87 18.71
CA LYS A 50 13.00 -27.85 18.47
C LYS A 50 14.17 -28.52 17.77
N VAL A 51 14.28 -28.37 16.45
CA VAL A 51 15.49 -28.71 15.71
C VAL A 51 16.28 -27.42 15.52
N ASP A 52 17.52 -27.43 16.00
CA ASP A 52 18.48 -26.35 15.79
C ASP A 52 18.92 -26.35 14.33
N ALA A 53 18.48 -25.34 13.58
CA ALA A 53 18.70 -25.21 12.14
C ALA A 53 20.17 -24.92 11.76
N SER A 54 21.05 -24.67 12.73
CA SER A 54 22.48 -24.41 12.49
C SER A 54 23.30 -25.64 12.09
N GLN A 55 22.71 -26.86 12.11
CA GLN A 55 23.44 -28.11 11.85
C GLN A 55 23.12 -28.79 10.51
N LEU A 56 22.38 -28.16 9.60
CA LEU A 56 21.95 -28.73 8.31
C LEU A 56 22.62 -28.09 7.07
N ASP A 57 23.86 -27.58 7.21
CA ASP A 57 24.68 -27.19 6.06
C ASP A 57 25.44 -28.41 5.51
N MET A 58 24.93 -29.03 4.44
CA MET A 58 25.69 -30.00 3.63
C MET A 58 25.57 -29.67 2.14
N GLU A 59 26.69 -29.30 1.51
CA GLU A 59 26.84 -29.18 0.06
C GLU A 59 27.11 -30.55 -0.58
N ILE A 60 26.46 -30.86 -1.71
CA ILE A 60 26.66 -32.12 -2.45
C ILE A 60 27.34 -31.81 -3.80
N PRO A 61 28.36 -32.57 -4.24
CA PRO A 61 29.13 -32.25 -5.46
C PRO A 61 28.37 -32.45 -6.78
N ALA A 62 28.60 -31.56 -7.76
CA ALA A 62 27.94 -31.52 -9.08
C ALA A 62 28.10 -32.80 -9.93
N SER A 63 29.20 -33.53 -9.79
CA SER A 63 29.44 -34.81 -10.49
C SER A 63 28.42 -35.89 -10.11
N ASN A 64 27.98 -35.89 -8.85
CA ASN A 64 26.99 -36.85 -8.35
C ASN A 64 25.57 -36.51 -8.84
N PHE A 65 25.27 -35.23 -9.07
CA PHE A 65 24.02 -34.78 -9.67
C PHE A 65 23.91 -35.17 -11.14
N VAL A 66 24.98 -34.99 -11.93
CA VAL A 66 25.01 -35.36 -13.37
C VAL A 66 24.95 -36.88 -13.57
N ALA A 67 25.64 -37.65 -12.72
CA ALA A 67 25.55 -39.12 -12.74
C ALA A 67 24.15 -39.63 -12.34
N ALA A 68 23.48 -38.94 -11.41
CA ALA A 68 22.09 -39.23 -11.03
C ALA A 68 21.11 -38.87 -12.15
N LEU A 69 21.26 -37.70 -12.78
CA LEU A 69 20.44 -37.25 -13.90
C LEU A 69 20.58 -38.21 -15.11
N GLY A 70 21.80 -38.65 -15.43
CA GLY A 70 22.04 -39.64 -16.50
C GLY A 70 21.44 -41.02 -16.20
N LYS A 71 21.49 -41.48 -14.95
CA LYS A 71 20.84 -42.74 -14.54
C LYS A 71 19.32 -42.66 -14.58
N VAL A 72 18.73 -41.52 -14.24
CA VAL A 72 17.28 -41.29 -14.30
C VAL A 72 16.80 -41.20 -15.75
N LEU A 73 17.60 -40.62 -16.64
CA LEU A 73 17.27 -40.43 -18.05
C LEU A 73 17.70 -41.62 -18.94
N GLY A 74 18.28 -42.67 -18.36
CA GLY A 74 18.66 -43.91 -19.04
C GLY A 74 19.83 -43.78 -20.03
N LYS A 75 20.65 -42.72 -19.95
CA LYS A 75 21.83 -42.50 -20.82
C LYS A 75 22.92 -41.72 -20.07
N GLU A 76 24.18 -41.96 -20.41
CA GLU A 76 25.29 -41.15 -19.91
C GLU A 76 25.18 -39.71 -20.43
N ILE A 77 25.07 -38.76 -19.51
CA ILE A 77 25.10 -37.33 -19.80
C ILE A 77 26.47 -36.84 -19.37
N ALA A 78 27.25 -36.32 -20.33
CA ALA A 78 28.52 -35.70 -20.02
C ALA A 78 28.27 -34.39 -19.26
N PRO A 79 28.91 -34.16 -18.10
CA PRO A 79 28.80 -32.87 -17.43
C PRO A 79 29.34 -31.78 -18.36
N PRO A 80 28.63 -30.65 -18.57
CA PRO A 80 29.22 -29.53 -19.28
C PRO A 80 30.43 -29.02 -18.48
N ALA A 81 31.49 -28.64 -19.17
CA ALA A 81 32.67 -28.08 -18.53
C ALA A 81 32.35 -26.65 -18.02
N GLY A 82 32.22 -26.46 -16.70
CA GLY A 82 32.06 -25.14 -16.06
C GLY A 82 30.92 -25.02 -15.04
N GLU A 83 30.69 -23.81 -14.55
CA GLU A 83 29.61 -23.48 -13.61
C GLU A 83 28.21 -23.65 -14.22
N PHE A 84 27.29 -24.22 -13.44
CA PHE A 84 25.89 -24.48 -13.80
C PHE A 84 25.04 -23.21 -13.63
N ASN A 85 24.39 -22.70 -14.69
CA ASN A 85 23.54 -21.50 -14.61
C ASN A 85 22.12 -21.69 -15.19
N ARG A 86 21.27 -20.68 -14.97
CA ARG A 86 19.83 -20.63 -15.32
C ARG A 86 19.52 -21.00 -16.76
N GLY A 87 20.32 -20.52 -17.72
CA GLY A 87 20.11 -20.78 -19.15
C GLY A 87 20.39 -22.24 -19.54
N ILE A 88 21.36 -22.88 -18.88
CA ILE A 88 21.75 -24.28 -19.15
C ILE A 88 20.69 -25.25 -18.60
N MET A 89 20.15 -24.99 -17.40
CA MET A 89 19.07 -25.80 -16.81
C MET A 89 17.76 -25.74 -17.61
N LEU A 90 17.36 -24.55 -18.08
CA LEU A 90 16.16 -24.37 -18.91
C LEU A 90 16.32 -25.00 -20.30
N LYS A 91 17.50 -24.86 -20.92
CA LYS A 91 17.80 -25.50 -22.20
C LYS A 91 17.78 -27.03 -22.10
N LEU A 92 18.36 -27.60 -21.05
CA LEU A 92 18.34 -29.06 -20.80
C LEU A 92 16.92 -29.61 -20.52
N ALA A 93 16.07 -28.87 -19.81
CA ALA A 93 14.70 -29.27 -19.50
C ALA A 93 13.75 -29.18 -20.71
N ILE A 94 13.96 -28.22 -21.62
CA ILE A 94 13.12 -27.98 -22.80
C ILE A 94 13.55 -28.87 -23.98
N ASP A 95 14.84 -29.07 -24.20
CA ASP A 95 15.36 -29.97 -25.26
C ASP A 95 14.92 -31.44 -25.07
N ASN A 96 14.37 -31.80 -23.89
CA ASN A 96 13.90 -33.14 -23.53
C ASN A 96 12.48 -33.12 -22.93
N SER A 97 11.53 -32.54 -23.66
CA SER A 97 10.14 -32.22 -23.30
C SER A 97 9.26 -33.31 -22.64
N ASN A 98 9.69 -34.57 -22.56
CA ASN A 98 8.91 -35.65 -21.96
C ASN A 98 9.12 -35.87 -20.44
N TYR A 99 10.14 -35.26 -19.83
CA TYR A 99 10.59 -35.64 -18.47
C TYR A 99 10.23 -34.66 -17.35
N LEU A 100 9.38 -33.67 -17.64
CA LEU A 100 8.81 -32.74 -16.65
C LEU A 100 8.07 -33.44 -15.48
N ASN A 101 7.75 -34.73 -15.58
CA ASN A 101 7.08 -35.50 -14.52
C ASN A 101 8.02 -36.04 -13.44
N GLU A 102 9.33 -36.13 -13.69
CA GLU A 102 10.29 -36.80 -12.79
C GLU A 102 11.12 -35.83 -11.95
N LEU A 103 11.08 -34.53 -12.26
CA LEU A 103 11.66 -33.45 -11.45
C LEU A 103 11.04 -33.33 -10.04
N LYS A 104 10.01 -34.13 -9.73
CA LYS A 104 9.26 -34.13 -8.46
C LYS A 104 10.05 -34.67 -7.25
N ASN A 105 11.23 -35.25 -7.46
CA ASN A 105 11.91 -36.05 -6.43
C ASN A 105 13.30 -35.54 -6.01
N PHE A 106 13.67 -34.28 -6.27
CA PHE A 106 15.02 -33.77 -6.02
C PHE A 106 15.06 -32.49 -5.15
N ASP A 107 15.94 -32.48 -4.14
CA ASP A 107 16.27 -31.36 -3.23
C ASP A 107 17.81 -31.09 -3.26
N PHE A 108 18.33 -30.08 -3.99
CA PHE A 108 19.78 -29.71 -3.98
C PHE A 108 20.16 -28.29 -4.46
N PRO A 109 20.96 -27.48 -3.71
CA PRO A 109 21.66 -26.22 -4.05
C PRO A 109 21.64 -25.50 -5.45
N ILE A 110 20.90 -24.42 -5.76
CA ILE A 110 21.07 -23.54 -6.94
C ILE A 110 21.50 -22.18 -6.37
N PHE A 111 22.61 -21.66 -6.85
CA PHE A 111 23.07 -20.30 -6.61
C PHE A 111 22.67 -19.42 -7.79
N CYS A 112 22.15 -18.22 -7.55
CA CYS A 112 21.85 -17.23 -8.60
C CYS A 112 22.21 -15.81 -8.14
N LYS A 113 22.78 -15.01 -9.05
CA LYS A 113 22.91 -13.54 -8.93
C LYS A 113 21.97 -12.86 -9.93
N SER A 114 21.72 -11.56 -9.72
CA SER A 114 20.60 -10.79 -10.27
C SER A 114 20.73 -10.31 -11.73
N ASN A 115 21.70 -10.78 -12.51
CA ASN A 115 22.17 -10.09 -13.72
C ASN A 115 22.26 -10.97 -14.98
N ASP A 116 21.58 -12.12 -15.02
CA ASP A 116 21.69 -13.08 -16.14
C ASP A 116 20.50 -13.00 -17.11
N GLU A 117 19.80 -11.87 -17.18
CA GLU A 117 18.60 -11.66 -18.03
C GLU A 117 18.92 -11.84 -19.53
N GLU A 118 20.15 -11.56 -19.93
CA GLU A 118 20.67 -11.78 -21.28
C GLU A 118 20.94 -13.26 -21.62
N SER A 119 20.93 -14.15 -20.62
CA SER A 119 21.14 -15.60 -20.79
C SER A 119 19.85 -16.41 -20.95
N VAL A 120 18.68 -15.76 -20.84
CA VAL A 120 17.36 -16.37 -20.98
C VAL A 120 16.82 -16.07 -22.39
N PRO A 121 16.37 -17.08 -23.16
CA PRO A 121 15.68 -16.86 -24.43
C PRO A 121 14.52 -15.86 -24.25
N LYS A 122 14.45 -14.84 -25.13
CA LYS A 122 13.55 -13.68 -24.97
C LYS A 122 12.07 -14.07 -24.86
N ASP A 123 11.69 -15.17 -25.49
CA ASP A 123 10.37 -15.79 -25.48
C ASP A 123 9.97 -16.42 -24.13
N LEU A 124 10.93 -16.70 -23.24
CA LEU A 124 10.72 -17.33 -21.93
C LEU A 124 10.73 -16.33 -20.75
N VAL A 125 11.06 -15.07 -21.02
CA VAL A 125 11.10 -13.98 -20.02
C VAL A 125 9.74 -13.75 -19.32
N PRO A 126 8.57 -13.77 -20.01
CA PRO A 126 7.27 -13.54 -19.37
C PRO A 126 6.89 -14.61 -18.34
N TYR A 127 7.21 -15.88 -18.59
CA TYR A 127 6.92 -16.99 -17.66
C TYR A 127 7.85 -16.97 -16.45
N CYS A 128 9.08 -16.47 -16.63
CA CYS A 128 10.00 -16.26 -15.52
C CYS A 128 9.59 -15.13 -14.58
N ASN A 129 8.76 -14.16 -15.04
CA ASN A 129 8.29 -13.06 -14.21
C ASN A 129 7.35 -13.51 -13.08
N MET A 130 6.58 -14.59 -13.28
CA MET A 130 5.74 -15.19 -12.25
C MET A 130 6.51 -16.12 -11.29
N ALA A 131 7.63 -16.70 -11.74
CA ALA A 131 8.23 -17.85 -11.06
C ALA A 131 9.64 -17.63 -10.49
N PHE A 132 10.35 -16.52 -10.76
CA PHE A 132 11.77 -16.41 -10.39
C PHE A 132 12.19 -15.03 -9.90
N ARG A 133 11.45 -14.50 -8.93
CA ARG A 133 11.73 -13.19 -8.36
C ARG A 133 11.95 -13.28 -6.83
N PRO A 134 13.10 -13.82 -6.33
CA PRO A 134 13.44 -13.86 -4.89
C PRO A 134 13.63 -12.49 -4.23
N LYS A 135 13.65 -11.40 -5.00
CA LYS A 135 13.60 -10.02 -4.48
C LYS A 135 12.20 -9.38 -4.54
N TYR A 136 11.17 -10.19 -4.82
CA TYR A 136 9.75 -9.82 -4.87
C TYR A 136 8.89 -10.94 -4.31
N GLN A 137 9.28 -11.59 -3.22
CA GLN A 137 8.45 -12.64 -2.63
C GLN A 137 7.08 -12.09 -2.22
N LEU A 138 6.14 -12.15 -3.17
CA LEU A 138 4.70 -12.12 -2.93
C LEU A 138 4.23 -13.37 -2.19
N LEU A 139 5.13 -14.31 -1.91
CA LEU A 139 4.96 -15.41 -0.96
C LEU A 139 5.75 -15.10 0.31
N ASP A 140 5.35 -14.03 0.98
CA ASP A 140 5.66 -13.87 2.38
C ASP A 140 5.08 -15.07 3.14
N TYR A 141 5.95 -15.97 3.61
CA TYR A 141 5.93 -16.60 4.95
C TYR A 141 6.73 -17.91 5.00
N ARG A 142 7.79 -17.96 5.84
CA ARG A 142 8.11 -19.16 6.61
C ARG A 142 7.54 -18.97 8.01
N LYS A 143 6.75 -19.93 8.50
CA LYS A 143 6.21 -19.91 9.87
C LYS A 143 7.35 -19.76 10.88
N GLY A 144 7.47 -18.57 11.47
CA GLY A 144 8.44 -18.24 12.53
C GLY A 144 9.74 -17.54 12.09
N ARG A 145 9.93 -17.11 10.83
CA ARG A 145 11.13 -16.35 10.42
C ARG A 145 10.89 -15.40 9.24
N LYS A 146 11.32 -14.14 9.39
CA LYS A 146 11.41 -13.14 8.30
C LYS A 146 12.56 -13.52 7.35
N ILE A 147 12.31 -13.54 6.03
CA ILE A 147 13.33 -13.85 5.02
C ILE A 147 14.13 -12.56 4.76
N GLU A 148 15.46 -12.60 4.91
CA GLU A 148 16.31 -11.42 4.68
C GLU A 148 16.54 -11.17 3.18
N ILE A 149 16.71 -9.91 2.80
CA ILE A 149 17.01 -9.50 1.42
C ILE A 149 18.31 -10.19 0.96
N GLY A 150 18.21 -11.04 -0.07
CA GLY A 150 19.34 -11.82 -0.60
C GLY A 150 19.43 -13.26 -0.10
N GLN A 151 18.53 -13.68 0.79
CA GLN A 151 18.44 -15.07 1.24
C GLN A 151 17.91 -15.97 0.10
N LYS A 152 18.58 -17.11 -0.13
CA LYS A 152 18.22 -18.06 -1.19
C LYS A 152 16.82 -18.68 -0.95
N PRO A 153 16.04 -18.93 -2.00
CA PRO A 153 14.80 -19.70 -1.86
C PRO A 153 15.10 -21.15 -1.45
N LEU A 154 14.16 -21.78 -0.74
CA LEU A 154 14.23 -23.22 -0.49
C LEU A 154 14.00 -24.02 -1.77
N TRP A 155 14.49 -25.26 -1.80
CA TRP A 155 14.14 -26.25 -2.82
C TRP A 155 12.65 -26.40 -3.02
N SER A 156 11.89 -26.41 -1.93
CA SER A 156 10.43 -26.47 -1.94
C SER A 156 9.79 -25.27 -2.63
N GLU A 157 10.36 -24.08 -2.50
CA GLU A 157 9.89 -22.87 -3.17
C GLU A 157 10.21 -22.93 -4.66
N ALA A 158 11.43 -23.37 -5.04
CA ALA A 158 11.81 -23.61 -6.43
C ALA A 158 10.97 -24.71 -7.11
N ALA A 159 10.67 -25.80 -6.40
CA ALA A 159 9.79 -26.85 -6.87
C ALA A 159 8.34 -26.37 -7.00
N TYR A 160 7.84 -25.56 -6.05
CA TYR A 160 6.52 -24.92 -6.16
C TYR A 160 6.46 -23.96 -7.36
N MET A 161 7.51 -23.20 -7.62
CA MET A 161 7.63 -22.30 -8.77
C MET A 161 7.61 -23.10 -10.09
N LEU A 162 8.38 -24.18 -10.20
CA LEU A 162 8.35 -25.09 -11.35
C LEU A 162 6.99 -25.80 -11.51
N TYR A 163 6.33 -26.12 -10.39
CA TYR A 163 4.98 -26.68 -10.39
C TYR A 163 3.96 -25.67 -10.91
N MET A 164 3.97 -24.43 -10.44
CA MET A 164 3.07 -23.37 -10.91
C MET A 164 3.31 -22.98 -12.37
N LEU A 165 4.56 -23.10 -12.86
CA LEU A 165 4.88 -22.95 -14.29
C LEU A 165 4.29 -24.07 -15.15
N LYS A 166 4.30 -25.30 -14.63
CA LYS A 166 3.81 -26.49 -15.34
C LYS A 166 2.29 -26.67 -15.22
N TYR A 167 1.73 -26.23 -14.10
CA TYR A 167 0.32 -26.32 -13.75
C TYR A 167 -0.12 -24.93 -13.29
N PRO A 168 -0.25 -23.95 -14.22
CA PRO A 168 -0.80 -22.66 -13.87
C PRO A 168 -2.17 -22.86 -13.22
N PRO A 169 -2.58 -21.99 -12.27
CA PRO A 169 -3.87 -22.09 -11.65
C PRO A 169 -4.93 -22.18 -12.75
N ASN A 170 -5.79 -23.20 -12.67
CA ASN A 170 -6.79 -23.46 -13.69
C ASN A 170 -7.78 -22.29 -13.67
N THR A 171 -7.62 -21.34 -14.59
CA THR A 171 -8.54 -20.24 -14.80
C THR A 171 -9.55 -20.66 -15.87
N ALA A 172 -10.83 -20.51 -15.59
CA ALA A 172 -11.85 -20.66 -16.62
C ALA A 172 -11.73 -19.49 -17.61
N PRO A 173 -11.81 -19.73 -18.93
CA PRO A 173 -11.88 -18.65 -19.91
C PRO A 173 -13.05 -17.69 -19.62
N GLY A 174 -12.87 -16.40 -19.83
CA GLY A 174 -13.90 -15.38 -19.56
C GLY A 174 -14.12 -15.08 -18.07
N GLN A 175 -13.17 -15.44 -17.20
CA GLN A 175 -13.25 -15.10 -15.78
C GLN A 175 -13.31 -13.59 -15.56
N GLN A 176 -14.24 -13.17 -14.70
CA GLN A 176 -14.32 -11.81 -14.18
C GLN A 176 -14.23 -11.79 -12.66
N ILE A 177 -13.70 -10.68 -12.13
CA ILE A 177 -13.76 -10.31 -10.72
C ILE A 177 -14.54 -9.00 -10.58
N ILE A 178 -15.55 -9.01 -9.72
CA ILE A 178 -16.33 -7.83 -9.36
C ILE A 178 -15.85 -7.32 -7.99
N VAL A 179 -15.23 -6.15 -8.00
CA VAL A 179 -14.76 -5.41 -6.83
C VAL A 179 -15.79 -4.34 -6.48
N VAL A 180 -16.05 -4.13 -5.20
CA VAL A 180 -16.96 -3.09 -4.70
C VAL A 180 -16.22 -2.12 -3.79
N THR A 181 -16.46 -0.84 -4.01
CA THR A 181 -16.08 0.26 -3.11
C THR A 181 -17.29 1.15 -2.84
N SER A 182 -17.29 1.83 -1.68
CA SER A 182 -18.42 2.65 -1.23
C SER A 182 -18.50 4.03 -1.88
N SER A 183 -17.50 4.44 -2.65
CA SER A 183 -17.46 5.80 -3.22
C SER A 183 -16.87 5.82 -4.62
N GLU A 184 -17.53 6.56 -5.50
CA GLU A 184 -16.98 7.00 -6.79
C GLU A 184 -16.07 8.23 -6.58
N PRO A 185 -14.89 8.31 -7.22
CA PRO A 185 -14.05 9.49 -7.12
C PRO A 185 -14.65 10.69 -7.89
N ASP A 186 -14.16 11.89 -7.59
CA ASP A 186 -14.44 13.10 -8.36
C ASP A 186 -13.59 13.20 -9.63
N THR A 187 -12.40 12.64 -9.59
CA THR A 187 -11.40 12.65 -10.67
C THR A 187 -10.67 11.32 -10.75
N LEU A 188 -10.11 10.97 -11.90
CA LEU A 188 -9.14 9.87 -12.07
C LEU A 188 -7.70 10.40 -12.22
N ASN A 189 -7.50 11.69 -11.94
CA ASN A 189 -6.20 12.35 -12.07
C ASN A 189 -5.33 12.12 -10.82
N PRO A 190 -4.23 11.34 -10.94
CA PRO A 190 -3.35 11.08 -9.81
C PRO A 190 -2.47 12.29 -9.43
N PHE A 191 -2.38 13.34 -10.27
CA PHE A 191 -1.62 14.54 -9.93
C PHE A 191 -2.37 15.44 -8.95
N THR A 192 -3.70 15.51 -9.04
CA THR A 192 -4.52 16.48 -8.29
C THR A 192 -5.30 15.86 -7.13
N SER A 193 -5.35 14.52 -7.04
CA SER A 193 -6.04 13.83 -5.96
C SER A 193 -5.22 12.68 -5.39
N ASN A 194 -5.13 12.64 -4.05
CA ASN A 194 -4.55 11.54 -3.29
C ASN A 194 -5.64 10.74 -2.53
N SER A 195 -6.90 10.84 -2.94
CA SER A 195 -7.98 10.08 -2.28
C SER A 195 -7.76 8.58 -2.48
N MET A 196 -8.09 7.77 -1.46
CA MET A 196 -7.89 6.32 -1.53
C MET A 196 -8.70 5.67 -2.67
N SER A 197 -9.82 6.27 -3.09
CA SER A 197 -10.60 5.82 -4.25
C SER A 197 -9.84 6.02 -5.55
N VAL A 198 -9.15 7.16 -5.72
CA VAL A 198 -8.26 7.41 -6.87
C VAL A 198 -7.07 6.44 -6.85
N VAL A 199 -6.47 6.21 -5.68
CA VAL A 199 -5.36 5.25 -5.52
C VAL A 199 -5.81 3.81 -5.87
N LEU A 200 -6.99 3.38 -5.40
CA LEU A 200 -7.55 2.06 -5.68
C LEU A 200 -7.71 1.85 -7.20
N LEU A 201 -8.40 2.77 -7.86
CA LEU A 201 -8.71 2.69 -9.29
C LEU A 201 -7.45 2.83 -10.14
N GLY A 202 -6.55 3.73 -9.75
CA GLY A 202 -5.25 3.92 -10.40
C GLY A 202 -4.35 2.69 -10.31
N THR A 203 -4.40 1.94 -9.22
CA THR A 203 -3.53 0.76 -9.01
C THR A 203 -3.79 -0.37 -10.03
N PHE A 204 -4.99 -0.48 -10.60
CA PHE A 204 -5.24 -1.45 -11.69
C PHE A 204 -4.47 -1.13 -12.97
N THR A 205 -4.16 0.14 -13.21
CA THR A 205 -3.60 0.65 -14.47
C THR A 205 -2.18 1.18 -14.32
N GLY A 206 -1.79 1.59 -13.12
CA GLY A 206 -0.46 2.11 -12.82
C GLY A 206 0.53 1.02 -12.44
N ALA A 207 1.82 1.33 -12.64
CA ALA A 207 2.93 0.53 -12.17
C ALA A 207 3.89 1.45 -11.41
N PRO A 208 4.22 1.19 -10.15
CA PRO A 208 5.19 2.03 -9.44
C PRO A 208 6.63 1.73 -9.87
N ASP A 209 7.55 2.65 -9.60
CA ASP A 209 9.00 2.41 -9.73
C ASP A 209 9.50 1.40 -8.72
N ILE A 210 9.06 1.60 -7.48
CA ILE A 210 9.38 0.86 -6.28
C ILE A 210 8.05 0.68 -5.55
N SER A 211 7.83 -0.53 -5.06
CA SER A 211 6.61 -0.88 -4.34
C SER A 211 6.93 -1.49 -3.00
N TYR A 212 5.88 -1.83 -2.26
CA TYR A 212 6.00 -2.59 -1.04
C TYR A 212 4.87 -3.62 -0.93
N ASP A 213 5.15 -4.73 -0.25
CA ASP A 213 4.22 -5.85 -0.07
C ASP A 213 3.28 -5.66 1.14
N ASP A 214 2.44 -6.66 1.43
CA ASP A 214 1.53 -6.66 2.58
C ASP A 214 2.23 -6.64 3.95
N GLN A 215 3.55 -6.83 3.99
CA GLN A 215 4.40 -6.69 5.18
C GLN A 215 5.24 -5.40 5.18
N ALA A 216 4.98 -4.50 4.24
CA ALA A 216 5.70 -3.24 4.10
C ALA A 216 7.21 -3.40 3.78
N ASN A 217 7.62 -4.48 3.11
CA ASN A 217 8.97 -4.61 2.60
C ASN A 217 9.07 -3.96 1.20
N LEU A 218 10.05 -3.07 1.00
CA LEU A 218 10.27 -2.44 -0.31
C LEU A 218 10.80 -3.44 -1.34
N TYR A 219 10.28 -3.37 -2.56
CA TYR A 219 10.77 -4.12 -3.71
C TYR A 219 10.79 -3.26 -4.99
N PRO A 220 11.71 -3.50 -5.93
CA PRO A 220 11.90 -2.60 -7.08
C PRO A 220 11.00 -2.94 -8.27
N HIS A 221 9.91 -2.25 -8.55
CA HIS A 221 8.96 -2.67 -9.60
C HIS A 221 9.43 -2.31 -11.03
N MET A 222 9.27 -1.07 -11.51
CA MET A 222 9.81 -0.65 -12.82
C MET A 222 11.33 -0.41 -12.82
N LEU A 223 11.94 -0.29 -11.64
CA LEU A 223 13.39 -0.23 -11.51
C LEU A 223 14.01 -1.64 -11.43
N THR A 224 15.29 -1.75 -11.80
CA THR A 224 16.07 -2.99 -11.69
C THR A 224 16.40 -3.33 -10.24
N ARG A 225 16.59 -2.33 -9.37
CA ARG A 225 16.82 -2.49 -7.93
C ARG A 225 16.42 -1.22 -7.15
N VAL A 226 16.17 -1.35 -5.84
CA VAL A 226 15.88 -0.22 -4.95
C VAL A 226 17.19 0.51 -4.69
N PRO A 227 17.30 1.83 -4.89
CA PRO A 227 18.51 2.58 -4.54
C PRO A 227 18.77 2.52 -3.03
N THR A 228 20.00 2.17 -2.62
CA THR A 228 20.41 2.17 -1.20
C THR A 228 21.83 2.72 -1.04
N LEU A 229 22.21 3.02 0.20
CA LEU A 229 23.60 3.30 0.54
C LEU A 229 24.48 2.07 0.28
N ASP A 230 24.01 0.89 0.69
CA ASP A 230 24.76 -0.37 0.63
C ASP A 230 25.11 -0.80 -0.80
N ASN A 231 24.23 -0.55 -1.76
CA ASN A 231 24.46 -0.91 -3.17
C ASN A 231 25.12 0.21 -3.99
N GLY A 232 25.49 1.31 -3.33
CA GLY A 232 26.19 2.47 -3.91
C GLY A 232 25.33 3.39 -4.77
N ASP A 233 24.01 3.16 -4.85
CA ASP A 233 23.13 4.00 -5.66
C ASP A 233 22.73 5.29 -4.94
N ILE A 234 22.75 5.30 -3.62
CA ILE A 234 22.69 6.53 -2.82
C ILE A 234 24.11 6.85 -2.37
N VAL A 235 24.57 8.06 -2.71
CA VAL A 235 25.87 8.57 -2.28
C VAL A 235 25.66 9.87 -1.51
N LEU A 236 26.12 9.88 -0.25
CA LEU A 236 26.13 11.08 0.59
C LEU A 236 27.29 11.98 0.16
N LEU A 237 27.03 13.27 0.03
CA LEU A 237 27.96 14.27 -0.48
C LEU A 237 27.97 15.50 0.42
N LYS A 238 28.99 16.35 0.23
CA LYS A 238 29.07 17.69 0.81
C LYS A 238 29.11 18.71 -0.31
N ASP A 239 28.32 19.77 -0.19
CA ASP A 239 28.41 20.91 -1.08
C ASP A 239 29.80 21.57 -0.91
N PRO A 240 30.59 21.72 -1.97
CA PRO A 240 31.98 22.17 -1.85
C PRO A 240 32.11 23.65 -1.48
N ILE A 241 31.05 24.45 -1.64
CA ILE A 241 31.05 25.89 -1.34
C ILE A 241 30.51 26.14 0.07
N THR A 242 29.38 25.51 0.40
CA THR A 242 28.64 25.77 1.64
C THR A 242 28.92 24.75 2.74
N GLY A 243 29.51 23.60 2.42
CA GLY A 243 29.71 22.49 3.36
C GLY A 243 28.44 21.76 3.78
N LYS A 244 27.27 22.11 3.20
CA LYS A 244 25.98 21.48 3.51
C LYS A 244 25.94 20.03 3.00
N ASP A 245 25.24 19.17 3.73
CA ASP A 245 24.98 17.80 3.27
C ASP A 245 24.11 17.81 2.01
N LYS A 246 24.53 17.03 1.02
CA LYS A 246 23.80 16.75 -0.22
C LYS A 246 23.78 15.25 -0.44
N MET A 247 22.99 14.78 -1.38
CA MET A 247 23.12 13.40 -1.83
C MET A 247 22.87 13.28 -3.32
N ARG A 248 23.40 12.20 -3.90
CA ARG A 248 23.15 11.79 -5.27
C ARG A 248 22.51 10.42 -5.27
N VAL A 249 21.50 10.24 -6.11
CA VAL A 249 20.80 8.96 -6.27
C VAL A 249 20.81 8.52 -7.72
N THR A 250 21.20 7.27 -7.98
CA THR A 250 21.15 6.65 -9.31
C THR A 250 19.95 5.71 -9.41
N TYR A 251 19.08 5.96 -10.38
CA TYR A 251 17.93 5.12 -10.69
C TYR A 251 18.16 4.38 -12.01
N ARG A 252 17.88 3.07 -12.02
CA ARG A 252 18.06 2.21 -13.19
C ARG A 252 16.73 1.58 -13.59
N ILE A 253 16.15 2.13 -14.65
CA ILE A 253 14.90 1.72 -15.27
C ILE A 253 15.10 0.34 -15.93
N ARG A 254 14.08 -0.51 -15.91
CA ARG A 254 14.11 -1.77 -16.67
C ARG A 254 14.00 -1.51 -18.17
N PRO A 255 14.82 -2.15 -19.02
CA PRO A 255 14.62 -2.10 -20.46
C PRO A 255 13.39 -2.92 -20.89
N GLY A 256 12.86 -2.66 -22.09
CA GLY A 256 11.80 -3.48 -22.68
C GLY A 256 10.42 -3.32 -22.03
N MET A 257 10.18 -2.22 -21.33
CA MET A 257 8.86 -1.81 -20.87
C MET A 257 8.25 -0.83 -21.88
N TYR A 258 6.94 -0.90 -22.12
CA TYR A 258 6.28 -0.10 -23.15
C TYR A 258 4.98 0.49 -22.64
N TYR A 259 4.69 1.72 -23.05
CA TYR A 259 3.38 2.32 -22.87
C TYR A 259 2.33 1.63 -23.73
N PRO A 260 1.03 1.78 -23.41
CA PRO A 260 -0.05 1.37 -24.29
C PRO A 260 0.04 2.06 -25.65
N PRO A 261 -0.40 1.40 -26.73
CA PRO A 261 -0.41 1.97 -28.08
C PRO A 261 -1.31 3.21 -28.16
N LEU A 262 -0.87 4.21 -28.91
CA LEU A 262 -1.68 5.40 -29.22
C LEU A 262 -2.86 5.04 -30.14
N PRO A 263 -3.91 5.87 -30.22
CA PRO A 263 -5.06 5.59 -31.07
C PRO A 263 -4.64 5.38 -32.53
N GLY A 264 -5.01 4.23 -33.11
CA GLY A 264 -4.66 3.84 -34.48
C GLY A 264 -3.45 2.90 -34.60
N GLU A 265 -2.71 2.68 -33.51
CA GLU A 265 -1.66 1.66 -33.44
C GLU A 265 -2.25 0.29 -33.04
N ALA A 266 -1.54 -0.80 -33.36
CA ALA A 266 -1.97 -2.15 -32.99
C ALA A 266 -1.92 -2.36 -31.46
N GLU A 267 -2.90 -3.08 -30.91
CA GLU A 267 -3.14 -3.20 -29.45
C GLU A 267 -1.96 -3.84 -28.68
N ASP A 268 -1.15 -4.67 -29.35
CA ASP A 268 0.02 -5.36 -28.80
C ASP A 268 1.36 -4.73 -29.24
N SER A 269 1.32 -3.56 -29.91
CA SER A 269 2.51 -2.94 -30.45
C SER A 269 3.47 -2.45 -29.37
N LYS A 270 4.77 -2.59 -29.65
CA LYS A 270 5.89 -2.21 -28.77
C LYS A 270 6.62 -1.00 -29.33
N ILE A 271 5.87 0.07 -29.60
CA ILE A 271 6.38 1.29 -30.25
C ILE A 271 6.97 2.25 -29.22
N HIS A 272 6.23 2.50 -28.15
CA HIS A 272 6.55 3.53 -27.16
C HIS A 272 7.26 2.94 -25.96
N GLU A 273 8.56 2.68 -26.10
CA GLU A 273 9.38 2.17 -24.99
C GLU A 273 9.54 3.22 -23.89
N ILE A 274 9.41 2.78 -22.63
CA ILE A 274 9.65 3.62 -21.46
C ILE A 274 11.15 3.85 -21.31
N THR A 275 11.55 5.11 -21.26
CA THR A 275 12.96 5.50 -21.14
C THR A 275 13.16 6.61 -20.13
N ALA A 276 14.41 6.95 -19.84
CA ALA A 276 14.75 8.11 -19.02
C ALA A 276 14.11 9.43 -19.52
N ASP A 277 13.76 9.56 -20.81
CA ASP A 277 13.12 10.78 -21.32
C ASP A 277 11.69 10.97 -20.77
N ASP A 278 10.96 9.90 -20.50
CA ASP A 278 9.61 9.94 -19.93
C ASP A 278 9.63 10.44 -18.47
N TYR A 279 10.62 9.98 -17.70
CA TYR A 279 10.83 10.43 -16.33
C TYR A 279 11.29 11.89 -16.26
N MET A 280 12.21 12.29 -17.15
CA MET A 280 12.61 13.70 -17.28
C MET A 280 11.42 14.60 -17.59
N PHE A 281 10.49 14.13 -18.44
CA PHE A 281 9.26 14.83 -18.75
C PHE A 281 8.30 14.88 -17.55
N ALA A 282 8.05 13.75 -16.87
CA ALA A 282 7.21 13.68 -15.67
C ALA A 282 7.69 14.62 -14.56
N PHE A 283 9.01 14.68 -14.33
CA PHE A 283 9.61 15.59 -13.36
C PHE A 283 9.35 17.06 -13.72
N ARG A 284 9.47 17.43 -15.01
CA ARG A 284 9.14 18.78 -15.49
C ARG A 284 7.66 19.13 -15.30
N VAL A 285 6.76 18.20 -15.59
CA VAL A 285 5.32 18.36 -15.37
C VAL A 285 5.03 18.58 -13.89
N THR A 286 5.60 17.76 -13.01
CA THR A 286 5.37 17.85 -11.56
C THR A 286 5.84 19.19 -10.97
N LEU A 287 6.98 19.70 -11.42
CA LEU A 287 7.52 20.99 -11.00
C LEU A 287 6.83 22.21 -11.65
N CYS A 288 6.00 22.01 -12.68
CA CYS A 288 5.30 23.11 -13.33
C CYS A 288 4.40 23.85 -12.33
N PRO A 289 4.61 25.16 -12.06
CA PRO A 289 3.86 25.87 -11.04
C PRO A 289 2.38 26.03 -11.38
N ILE A 290 1.97 25.83 -12.63
CA ILE A 290 0.56 25.93 -13.06
C ILE A 290 -0.24 24.68 -12.64
N ILE A 291 0.43 23.53 -12.50
CA ILE A 291 -0.23 22.27 -12.17
C ILE A 291 -0.46 22.19 -10.65
N GLN A 292 -1.59 21.68 -10.20
CA GLN A 292 -1.96 21.51 -8.78
C GLN A 292 -1.47 20.15 -8.26
N SER A 293 -0.16 19.87 -8.41
CA SER A 293 0.40 18.59 -8.01
C SER A 293 0.39 18.42 -6.49
N THR A 294 -0.17 17.31 -6.01
CA THR A 294 -0.19 16.93 -4.59
C THR A 294 1.16 16.42 -4.07
N VAL A 295 2.13 16.17 -4.95
CA VAL A 295 3.43 15.55 -4.61
C VAL A 295 4.64 16.49 -4.80
N ARG A 296 4.40 17.76 -5.14
CA ARG A 296 5.46 18.73 -5.51
C ARG A 296 6.51 18.94 -4.41
N SER A 297 6.12 18.97 -3.14
CA SER A 297 7.01 19.35 -2.03
C SER A 297 8.25 18.44 -1.93
N GLY A 298 8.09 17.14 -2.14
CA GLY A 298 9.22 16.20 -2.18
C GLY A 298 10.13 16.41 -3.39
N GLN A 299 9.58 16.86 -4.52
CA GLN A 299 10.32 17.08 -5.77
C GLN A 299 11.16 18.35 -5.74
N LEU A 300 10.78 19.36 -4.95
CA LEU A 300 11.54 20.61 -4.77
C LEU A 300 12.90 20.41 -4.07
N LYS A 301 13.15 19.23 -3.49
CA LYS A 301 14.44 18.86 -2.88
C LYS A 301 15.48 18.41 -3.91
N VAL A 302 15.05 18.14 -5.14
CA VAL A 302 15.92 17.72 -6.25
C VAL A 302 16.55 18.95 -6.89
N ASP A 303 17.87 19.09 -6.76
CA ASP A 303 18.69 20.16 -7.34
C ASP A 303 18.83 19.97 -8.87
N TYR A 304 19.06 18.72 -9.30
CA TYR A 304 19.07 18.36 -10.70
C TYR A 304 18.57 16.94 -10.93
N LEU A 305 17.98 16.71 -12.10
CA LEU A 305 17.74 15.38 -12.65
C LEU A 305 18.47 15.30 -13.99
N LYS A 306 19.29 14.26 -14.17
CA LYS A 306 20.12 14.06 -15.34
C LYS A 306 19.88 12.68 -15.94
N LYS A 307 19.66 12.65 -17.25
CA LYS A 307 19.75 11.44 -18.06
C LYS A 307 21.22 11.06 -18.24
N ILE A 308 21.62 9.89 -17.76
CA ILE A 308 22.96 9.32 -17.97
C ILE A 308 22.99 8.55 -19.29
N ASP A 309 21.99 7.70 -19.50
CA ASP A 309 21.77 6.93 -20.71
C ASP A 309 20.27 6.69 -20.92
N LYS A 310 19.89 5.77 -21.82
CA LYS A 310 18.49 5.46 -22.14
C LYS A 310 17.68 4.95 -20.92
N TYR A 311 18.30 4.26 -19.98
CA TYR A 311 17.63 3.61 -18.84
C TYR A 311 18.20 4.03 -17.48
N THR A 312 19.13 4.98 -17.43
CA THR A 312 19.75 5.44 -16.19
C THR A 312 19.52 6.93 -15.97
N LEU A 313 18.99 7.26 -14.79
CA LEU A 313 18.84 8.62 -14.27
C LEU A 313 19.76 8.83 -13.07
N GLU A 314 20.26 10.05 -12.95
CA GLU A 314 20.95 10.52 -11.76
C GLU A 314 20.23 11.76 -11.23
N ALA A 315 19.87 11.75 -9.94
CA ALA A 315 19.27 12.89 -9.26
C ALA A 315 20.22 13.41 -8.18
N GLY A 316 20.53 14.70 -8.22
CA GLY A 316 21.17 15.40 -7.11
C GLY A 316 20.12 16.03 -6.21
N PHE A 317 20.26 15.84 -4.90
CA PHE A 317 19.41 16.45 -3.88
C PHE A 317 20.21 17.47 -3.09
N ASN A 318 19.57 18.61 -2.79
CA ASN A 318 20.19 19.72 -2.06
C ASN A 318 20.30 19.46 -0.54
N GLU A 319 19.71 18.36 -0.07
CA GLU A 319 19.77 17.85 1.29
C GLU A 319 19.69 16.33 1.31
N LEU A 320 19.97 15.71 2.47
CA LEU A 320 19.70 14.28 2.64
C LEU A 320 18.19 14.07 2.64
N TYR A 321 17.68 13.14 1.84
CA TYR A 321 16.24 12.91 1.74
C TYR A 321 15.91 11.43 1.80
N THR A 322 15.10 11.07 2.79
CA THR A 322 14.90 9.67 3.13
C THR A 322 13.94 8.91 2.22
N TYR A 323 13.09 9.62 1.47
CA TYR A 323 12.10 9.01 0.59
C TYR A 323 12.63 8.88 -0.84
N ALA A 324 13.91 9.22 -1.09
CA ALA A 324 14.49 9.12 -2.42
C ALA A 324 14.59 7.68 -2.94
N ASN A 325 14.48 6.66 -2.08
CA ASN A 325 14.41 5.25 -2.48
C ASN A 325 12.98 4.70 -2.53
N TRP A 326 11.96 5.55 -2.53
CA TRP A 326 10.55 5.13 -2.61
C TRP A 326 9.94 5.36 -4.00
N SER A 327 10.45 6.33 -4.74
CA SER A 327 10.11 6.57 -6.14
C SER A 327 11.26 7.30 -6.82
N THR A 328 11.29 7.28 -8.15
CA THR A 328 12.10 8.26 -8.88
C THR A 328 11.51 9.68 -8.73
N PRO A 329 12.30 10.74 -8.96
CA PRO A 329 11.77 12.08 -9.07
C PRO A 329 10.74 12.20 -10.21
N GLY A 330 9.53 12.66 -9.88
CA GLY A 330 8.41 12.80 -10.82
C GLY A 330 7.68 11.49 -11.17
N GLY A 331 8.32 10.33 -11.08
CA GLY A 331 7.79 9.08 -11.64
C GLY A 331 7.93 9.03 -13.16
N ASP A 332 7.17 8.16 -13.81
CA ASP A 332 7.08 8.10 -15.27
C ASP A 332 5.81 8.82 -15.78
N LEU A 333 5.86 9.33 -17.01
CA LEU A 333 4.69 9.90 -17.69
C LEU A 333 4.89 9.78 -19.19
N PHE A 334 3.87 9.25 -19.89
CA PHE A 334 3.96 8.95 -21.31
C PHE A 334 4.20 10.20 -22.16
N LYS A 335 5.48 10.48 -22.46
CA LYS A 335 5.90 11.74 -23.07
C LYS A 335 5.28 11.93 -24.45
N ALA A 336 5.29 10.88 -25.28
CA ALA A 336 4.75 10.96 -26.65
C ALA A 336 3.26 11.35 -26.69
N ARG A 337 2.50 10.97 -25.66
CA ARG A 337 1.09 11.34 -25.53
C ARG A 337 0.90 12.77 -25.02
N PHE A 338 1.71 13.20 -24.07
CA PHE A 338 1.39 14.36 -23.22
C PHE A 338 2.26 15.60 -23.44
N GLU A 339 3.39 15.49 -24.15
CA GLU A 339 4.34 16.60 -24.31
C GLU A 339 3.74 17.80 -25.04
N THR A 340 3.08 17.58 -26.18
CA THR A 340 2.43 18.66 -26.95
C THR A 340 1.38 19.40 -26.13
N ASP A 341 0.57 18.65 -25.38
CA ASP A 341 -0.49 19.21 -24.55
C ASP A 341 0.09 20.06 -23.42
N PHE A 342 1.17 19.58 -22.78
CA PHE A 342 1.86 20.30 -21.72
C PHE A 342 2.42 21.64 -22.20
N TYR A 343 3.00 21.68 -23.41
CA TYR A 343 3.56 22.92 -23.96
C TYR A 343 2.51 23.86 -24.56
N THR A 344 1.33 23.36 -24.90
CA THR A 344 0.23 24.17 -25.43
C THR A 344 -0.60 24.79 -24.31
N ASP A 345 -1.03 23.99 -23.35
CA ASP A 345 -1.81 24.43 -22.19
C ASP A 345 -1.55 23.53 -20.97
N PRO A 346 -0.55 23.86 -20.14
CA PRO A 346 -0.26 23.07 -18.93
C PRO A 346 -1.39 23.12 -17.91
N ASN A 347 -2.31 24.09 -17.95
CA ASN A 347 -3.43 24.15 -17.00
C ASN A 347 -4.43 23.00 -17.24
N ASN A 348 -4.52 22.48 -18.46
CA ASN A 348 -5.36 21.33 -18.80
C ASN A 348 -4.99 20.08 -17.98
N PHE A 349 -3.75 19.97 -17.49
CA PHE A 349 -3.33 18.87 -16.63
C PHE A 349 -4.08 18.84 -15.28
N ASN A 350 -4.70 19.94 -14.85
CA ASN A 350 -5.47 19.98 -13.61
C ASN A 350 -6.83 19.29 -13.70
N VAL A 351 -7.41 19.19 -14.91
CA VAL A 351 -8.78 18.71 -15.11
C VAL A 351 -8.87 17.41 -15.92
N ARG A 352 -7.76 16.95 -16.49
CA ARG A 352 -7.68 15.72 -17.30
C ARG A 352 -8.09 14.47 -16.54
N GLN A 353 -8.80 13.59 -17.23
CA GLN A 353 -9.28 12.30 -16.71
C GLN A 353 -8.59 11.11 -17.39
N ASP A 354 -7.88 11.33 -18.50
CA ASP A 354 -7.37 10.25 -19.34
C ASP A 354 -5.95 9.79 -18.96
N PHE A 355 -5.29 10.40 -17.96
CA PHE A 355 -3.95 9.95 -17.51
C PHE A 355 -3.90 8.44 -17.26
N ILE A 356 -4.93 7.92 -16.58
CA ILE A 356 -5.06 6.52 -16.20
C ILE A 356 -5.05 5.56 -17.42
N ASN A 357 -5.44 6.03 -18.61
CA ASN A 357 -5.44 5.22 -19.84
C ASN A 357 -4.04 5.04 -20.45
N TRP A 358 -3.09 5.87 -20.02
CA TRP A 358 -1.76 6.02 -20.62
C TRP A 358 -0.67 5.62 -19.61
N THR A 359 -0.96 4.56 -18.84
CA THR A 359 -0.10 4.01 -17.79
C THR A 359 0.22 2.53 -18.08
N VAL A 360 1.10 1.91 -17.28
CA VAL A 360 1.81 0.68 -17.68
C VAL A 360 1.61 -0.51 -16.72
N GLY A 361 0.61 -0.41 -15.87
CA GLY A 361 0.16 -1.45 -14.96
C GLY A 361 -0.59 -2.59 -15.65
N PRO A 362 -1.16 -3.51 -14.86
CA PRO A 362 -1.62 -4.80 -15.36
C PRO A 362 -2.90 -4.75 -16.20
N TYR A 363 -3.74 -3.74 -15.99
CA TYR A 363 -4.96 -3.53 -16.75
C TYR A 363 -4.98 -2.16 -17.44
N LEU A 364 -5.87 -2.01 -18.41
CA LEU A 364 -6.29 -0.75 -19.02
C LEU A 364 -7.74 -0.50 -18.66
N MET A 365 -8.09 0.77 -18.42
CA MET A 365 -9.50 1.15 -18.28
C MET A 365 -10.19 1.01 -19.66
N LYS A 366 -11.27 0.25 -19.70
CA LYS A 366 -12.09 0.07 -20.89
C LYS A 366 -13.23 1.07 -20.94
N GLN A 367 -13.91 1.29 -19.82
CA GLN A 367 -15.04 2.21 -19.70
C GLN A 367 -15.19 2.66 -18.24
N TRP A 368 -15.63 3.91 -18.07
CA TRP A 368 -16.17 4.42 -16.81
C TRP A 368 -17.62 4.84 -17.03
N GLU A 369 -18.55 4.06 -16.50
CA GLU A 369 -19.96 4.39 -16.45
C GLU A 369 -20.23 5.19 -15.17
N ILE A 370 -20.39 6.51 -15.32
CA ILE A 370 -20.51 7.45 -14.20
C ILE A 370 -21.66 7.04 -13.26
N GLY A 371 -21.34 6.95 -11.97
CA GLY A 371 -22.28 6.57 -10.92
C GLY A 371 -22.56 5.06 -10.81
N ASP A 372 -21.95 4.21 -11.64
CA ASP A 372 -22.17 2.76 -11.62
C ASP A 372 -20.87 1.96 -11.48
N HIS A 373 -19.99 1.95 -12.51
CA HIS A 373 -18.79 1.11 -12.49
C HIS A 373 -17.65 1.59 -13.41
N ILE A 374 -16.45 1.04 -13.16
CA ILE A 374 -15.33 1.06 -14.11
C ILE A 374 -15.02 -0.38 -14.54
N GLU A 375 -14.92 -0.59 -15.85
CA GLU A 375 -14.50 -1.85 -16.45
C GLU A 375 -13.03 -1.78 -16.85
N TYR A 376 -12.26 -2.80 -16.48
CA TYR A 376 -10.85 -2.96 -16.81
C TYR A 376 -10.62 -4.23 -17.64
N LYS A 377 -9.69 -4.13 -18.60
CA LYS A 377 -9.22 -5.24 -19.45
C LYS A 377 -7.70 -5.41 -19.33
N PRO A 378 -7.13 -6.60 -19.53
CA PRO A 378 -5.68 -6.81 -19.49
C PRO A 378 -4.92 -5.81 -20.36
N ASN A 379 -3.77 -5.36 -19.87
CA ASN A 379 -2.81 -4.57 -20.63
C ASN A 379 -1.82 -5.49 -21.34
N PRO A 380 -1.84 -5.61 -22.69
CA PRO A 380 -0.85 -6.42 -23.43
C PRO A 380 0.61 -5.97 -23.21
N ASN A 381 0.78 -4.73 -22.75
CA ASN A 381 2.08 -4.13 -22.44
C ASN A 381 2.39 -4.06 -20.94
N ALA A 382 1.64 -4.79 -20.07
CA ALA A 382 1.88 -4.85 -18.64
C ALA A 382 3.36 -5.14 -18.30
N VAL A 383 3.96 -4.28 -17.47
CA VAL A 383 5.43 -4.27 -17.27
C VAL A 383 5.95 -5.28 -16.26
N PHE A 384 5.08 -5.78 -15.38
CA PHE A 384 5.47 -6.70 -14.29
C PHE A 384 5.04 -8.13 -14.57
N ALA A 385 3.74 -8.35 -14.68
CA ALA A 385 3.15 -9.61 -15.10
C ALA A 385 1.83 -9.34 -15.85
N GLN A 386 1.50 -10.25 -16.76
CA GLN A 386 0.16 -10.27 -17.35
C GLN A 386 -0.84 -10.72 -16.29
N PRO A 387 -2.00 -10.04 -16.17
CA PRO A 387 -3.02 -10.45 -15.21
C PRO A 387 -3.58 -11.82 -15.55
N LEU A 388 -3.91 -12.61 -14.53
CA LEU A 388 -4.51 -13.95 -14.70
C LEU A 388 -6.02 -13.90 -14.97
N VAL A 389 -6.66 -12.74 -14.82
CA VAL A 389 -8.10 -12.53 -15.00
C VAL A 389 -8.35 -11.56 -16.15
N GLU A 390 -9.26 -11.93 -17.06
CA GLU A 390 -9.55 -11.21 -18.30
C GLU A 390 -10.40 -9.95 -18.10
N LYS A 391 -11.10 -9.84 -16.97
CA LYS A 391 -11.99 -8.70 -16.70
C LYS A 391 -12.09 -8.38 -15.22
N VAL A 392 -11.90 -7.10 -14.89
CA VAL A 392 -12.22 -6.58 -13.55
C VAL A 392 -13.29 -5.51 -13.69
N ILE A 393 -14.33 -5.60 -12.86
CA ILE A 393 -15.38 -4.56 -12.76
C ILE A 393 -15.29 -3.99 -11.35
N VAL A 394 -15.05 -2.68 -11.23
CA VAL A 394 -15.13 -1.98 -9.95
C VAL A 394 -16.46 -1.23 -9.89
N LYS A 395 -17.37 -1.66 -9.01
CA LYS A 395 -18.69 -1.05 -8.81
C LYS A 395 -18.69 -0.07 -7.64
N PHE A 396 -19.41 1.03 -7.80
CA PHE A 396 -19.63 2.04 -6.77
C PHE A 396 -20.94 1.77 -6.04
N MET A 397 -20.88 1.30 -4.80
CA MET A 397 -22.06 0.92 -4.02
C MET A 397 -22.04 1.62 -2.66
N PRO A 398 -22.63 2.82 -2.54
CA PRO A 398 -22.54 3.62 -1.32
C PRO A 398 -23.33 3.06 -0.15
N ASP A 399 -24.36 2.24 -0.38
CA ASP A 399 -25.17 1.63 0.68
C ASP A 399 -24.62 0.26 1.11
N PRO A 400 -24.11 0.12 2.35
CA PRO A 400 -23.58 -1.15 2.86
C PRO A 400 -24.60 -2.29 2.86
N ASN A 401 -25.90 -2.01 2.97
CA ASN A 401 -26.93 -3.06 2.92
C ASN A 401 -27.05 -3.66 1.53
N THR A 402 -27.03 -2.84 0.48
CA THR A 402 -27.00 -3.30 -0.91
C THR A 402 -25.75 -4.14 -1.18
N VAL A 403 -24.58 -3.75 -0.64
CA VAL A 403 -23.35 -4.55 -0.73
C VAL A 403 -23.51 -5.90 -0.01
N ARG A 404 -24.07 -5.90 1.20
CA ARG A 404 -24.36 -7.12 1.98
C ARG A 404 -25.22 -8.11 1.20
N LEU A 405 -26.32 -7.64 0.60
CA LEU A 405 -27.24 -8.48 -0.16
C LEU A 405 -26.58 -9.07 -1.40
N ASN A 406 -25.77 -8.27 -2.13
CA ASN A 406 -25.04 -8.75 -3.30
C ASN A 406 -23.94 -9.77 -2.94
N LEU A 407 -23.24 -9.57 -1.82
CA LEU A 407 -22.26 -10.53 -1.34
C LEU A 407 -22.92 -11.88 -0.97
N GLN A 408 -24.05 -11.82 -0.27
CA GLN A 408 -24.85 -13.01 0.08
C GLN A 408 -25.33 -13.75 -1.18
N ALA A 409 -25.85 -13.02 -2.16
CA ALA A 409 -26.26 -13.57 -3.46
C ALA A 409 -25.07 -14.16 -4.24
N GLY A 410 -23.84 -13.68 -4.01
CA GLY A 410 -22.65 -14.07 -4.79
C GLY A 410 -22.49 -13.29 -6.09
N ASN A 411 -23.06 -12.08 -6.15
CA ASN A 411 -22.98 -11.19 -7.29
C ASN A 411 -21.72 -10.31 -7.28
N ILE A 412 -20.96 -10.33 -6.19
CA ILE A 412 -19.73 -9.56 -5.99
C ILE A 412 -18.67 -10.45 -5.35
N ASP A 413 -17.42 -10.21 -5.71
CA ASP A 413 -16.30 -11.08 -5.37
C ASP A 413 -15.40 -10.48 -4.30
N ILE A 414 -15.08 -9.18 -4.41
CA ILE A 414 -14.23 -8.46 -3.47
C ILE A 414 -14.96 -7.22 -2.97
N VAL A 415 -14.93 -6.96 -1.67
CA VAL A 415 -15.46 -5.75 -1.03
C VAL A 415 -14.34 -5.09 -0.25
N THR A 416 -14.13 -3.80 -0.44
CA THR A 416 -13.12 -3.03 0.29
C THR A 416 -13.71 -1.75 0.87
N ALA A 417 -13.20 -1.33 2.03
CA ALA A 417 -13.52 -0.07 2.70
C ALA A 417 -15.03 0.21 2.93
N THR A 418 -15.87 -0.84 3.03
CA THR A 418 -17.34 -0.70 3.09
C THR A 418 -17.94 -1.07 4.44
N PHE A 419 -17.54 -2.19 5.04
CA PHE A 419 -18.16 -2.69 6.27
C PHE A 419 -17.48 -2.14 7.52
N SER A 420 -18.28 -1.83 8.54
CA SER A 420 -17.75 -1.70 9.89
C SER A 420 -17.29 -3.07 10.41
N PRO A 421 -16.34 -3.13 11.35
CA PRO A 421 -15.93 -4.40 11.96
C PRO A 421 -17.11 -5.17 12.58
N GLN A 422 -18.07 -4.47 13.21
CA GLN A 422 -19.27 -5.10 13.75
C GLN A 422 -20.14 -5.75 12.66
N ASP A 423 -20.42 -4.99 11.58
CA ASP A 423 -21.20 -5.49 10.46
C ASP A 423 -20.55 -6.70 9.79
N ALA A 424 -19.22 -6.69 9.72
CA ALA A 424 -18.39 -7.74 9.16
C ALA A 424 -18.45 -9.02 10.00
N GLU A 425 -18.29 -8.93 11.32
CA GLU A 425 -18.39 -10.08 12.22
C GLU A 425 -19.77 -10.76 12.15
N GLU A 426 -20.84 -9.98 12.01
CA GLU A 426 -22.18 -10.51 11.82
C GLU A 426 -22.36 -11.16 10.44
N LEU A 427 -21.74 -10.61 9.40
CA LEU A 427 -21.84 -11.10 8.04
C LEU A 427 -21.01 -12.36 7.82
N GLU A 428 -19.83 -12.44 8.42
CA GLU A 428 -18.93 -13.59 8.35
C GLU A 428 -19.61 -14.88 8.83
N LYS A 429 -20.44 -14.79 9.88
CA LYS A 429 -21.27 -15.90 10.38
C LYS A 429 -22.32 -16.38 9.36
N LYS A 430 -22.70 -15.54 8.39
CA LYS A 430 -23.78 -15.79 7.41
C LYS A 430 -23.26 -16.12 6.01
N VAL A 431 -22.06 -15.65 5.63
CA VAL A 431 -21.49 -15.79 4.28
C VAL A 431 -20.24 -16.67 4.31
N LEU A 432 -20.44 -17.97 4.55
CA LEU A 432 -19.35 -18.94 4.69
C LEU A 432 -18.51 -19.14 3.41
N LYS A 433 -19.07 -18.76 2.25
CA LYS A 433 -18.38 -18.77 0.95
C LYS A 433 -17.37 -17.63 0.78
N SER A 434 -17.28 -16.72 1.75
CA SER A 434 -16.33 -15.60 1.74
C SER A 434 -15.32 -15.73 2.87
N LYS A 435 -14.18 -15.06 2.68
CA LYS A 435 -13.14 -14.84 3.67
C LYS A 435 -13.11 -13.36 4.02
N PHE A 436 -13.12 -13.07 5.31
CA PHE A 436 -13.02 -11.73 5.85
C PHE A 436 -11.58 -11.49 6.30
N TYR A 437 -11.07 -10.30 6.00
CA TYR A 437 -9.73 -9.88 6.35
C TYR A 437 -9.85 -8.68 7.29
N TYR A 438 -9.40 -8.86 8.54
CA TYR A 438 -9.32 -7.80 9.53
C TYR A 438 -7.85 -7.40 9.64
N THR A 439 -7.51 -6.28 9.02
CA THR A 439 -6.11 -5.85 8.90
C THR A 439 -5.89 -4.62 9.78
N GLU A 440 -4.92 -4.69 10.70
CA GLU A 440 -4.51 -3.49 11.44
C GLU A 440 -4.10 -2.42 10.42
N SER A 441 -4.58 -1.19 10.60
CA SER A 441 -4.45 -0.15 9.58
C SER A 441 -3.59 1.03 10.04
N THR A 442 -2.95 1.70 9.09
CA THR A 442 -2.43 3.06 9.25
C THR A 442 -3.48 4.14 9.03
N THR A 443 -4.75 3.74 8.86
CA THR A 443 -5.88 4.66 8.79
C THR A 443 -6.18 5.27 10.16
N TRP A 444 -6.14 6.59 10.19
CA TRP A 444 -6.38 7.42 11.37
C TRP A 444 -7.62 8.29 11.18
N ASP A 445 -8.67 7.99 11.93
CA ASP A 445 -9.88 8.81 12.01
C ASP A 445 -9.64 10.01 12.93
N HIS A 446 -10.01 11.20 12.44
CA HIS A 446 -9.88 12.43 13.18
C HIS A 446 -10.92 13.47 12.77
N MET A 447 -11.06 14.51 13.59
CA MET A 447 -11.76 15.73 13.23
C MET A 447 -10.73 16.77 12.81
N GLN A 448 -10.74 17.13 11.54
CA GLN A 448 -9.99 18.26 11.02
C GLN A 448 -10.67 19.55 11.43
N LEU A 449 -9.89 20.48 11.98
CA LEU A 449 -10.35 21.79 12.42
C LEU A 449 -9.74 22.86 11.51
N ASN A 450 -10.57 23.78 11.02
CA ASN A 450 -10.10 24.89 10.20
C ASN A 450 -9.53 26.01 11.08
N GLN A 451 -8.22 26.17 11.02
CA GLN A 451 -7.42 27.20 11.68
C GLN A 451 -6.84 28.18 10.65
N PHE A 452 -7.17 28.02 9.37
CA PHE A 452 -6.69 28.89 8.30
C PHE A 452 -7.28 30.29 8.46
N LYS A 453 -6.41 31.29 8.53
CA LYS A 453 -6.81 32.69 8.64
C LYS A 453 -6.87 33.29 7.24
N ASP A 454 -8.06 33.33 6.65
CA ASP A 454 -8.28 34.08 5.42
C ASP A 454 -8.21 35.60 5.66
N GLU A 455 -8.17 36.39 4.58
CA GLU A 455 -8.11 37.86 4.65
C GLU A 455 -9.32 38.48 5.40
N LYS A 456 -10.39 37.69 5.59
CA LYS A 456 -11.63 38.10 6.27
C LYS A 456 -11.66 37.68 7.74
N GLY A 457 -10.63 36.97 8.23
CA GLY A 457 -10.49 36.53 9.62
C GLY A 457 -11.61 35.58 10.08
N LYS A 458 -12.22 34.83 9.16
CA LYS A 458 -13.41 34.02 9.47
C LYS A 458 -13.02 32.81 10.35
N TYR A 459 -13.58 32.76 11.56
CA TYR A 459 -13.53 31.65 12.53
C TYR A 459 -12.20 31.34 13.24
N ASP A 460 -11.75 32.25 14.12
CA ASP A 460 -10.68 31.98 15.09
C ASP A 460 -11.14 31.06 16.28
N ILE A 461 -12.25 30.32 16.13
CA ILE A 461 -12.77 29.42 17.17
C ILE A 461 -11.72 28.38 17.56
N PHE A 462 -11.02 27.84 16.57
CA PHE A 462 -10.02 26.80 16.75
C PHE A 462 -8.60 27.35 16.89
N GLY A 463 -8.40 28.67 16.90
CA GLY A 463 -7.06 29.27 17.01
C GLY A 463 -6.41 29.05 18.38
N ASP A 464 -7.22 29.03 19.44
CA ASP A 464 -6.76 28.75 20.80
C ASP A 464 -6.71 27.24 21.08
N LYS A 465 -5.53 26.71 21.41
CA LYS A 465 -5.37 25.27 21.70
C LYS A 465 -6.22 24.80 22.87
N ARG A 466 -6.55 25.66 23.83
CA ARG A 466 -7.42 25.30 24.97
C ARG A 466 -8.83 24.94 24.51
N VAL A 467 -9.33 25.57 23.45
CA VAL A 467 -10.60 25.19 22.83
C VAL A 467 -10.49 23.80 22.21
N ARG A 468 -9.44 23.53 21.43
CA ARG A 468 -9.20 22.21 20.81
C ARG A 468 -9.06 21.10 21.85
N GLN A 469 -8.30 21.35 22.92
CA GLN A 469 -8.15 20.45 24.07
C GLN A 469 -9.48 20.23 24.80
N ALA A 470 -10.27 21.28 25.03
CA ALA A 470 -11.58 21.16 25.67
C ALA A 470 -12.56 20.34 24.83
N LEU A 471 -12.58 20.54 23.52
CA LEU A 471 -13.39 19.74 22.60
C LEU A 471 -13.03 18.26 22.72
N LEU A 472 -11.74 17.89 22.83
CA LEU A 472 -11.34 16.50 22.99
C LEU A 472 -11.65 15.93 24.38
N TYR A 473 -11.42 16.68 25.47
CA TYR A 473 -11.83 16.29 26.83
C TYR A 473 -13.35 16.10 26.95
N GLY A 474 -14.12 16.83 26.14
CA GLY A 474 -15.57 16.73 26.08
C GLY A 474 -16.10 15.45 25.42
N LEU A 475 -15.24 14.60 24.83
CA LEU A 475 -15.66 13.40 24.11
C LEU A 475 -15.31 12.12 24.87
N ASP A 476 -16.32 11.32 25.20
CA ASP A 476 -16.12 9.93 25.61
C ASP A 476 -15.93 9.04 24.38
N ARG A 477 -14.69 9.03 23.89
CA ARG A 477 -14.29 8.27 22.68
C ARG A 477 -14.48 6.76 22.85
N ILE A 478 -14.43 6.24 24.08
CA ILE A 478 -14.72 4.83 24.34
C ILE A 478 -16.22 4.56 24.15
N GLN A 479 -17.08 5.40 24.72
CA GLN A 479 -18.54 5.27 24.54
C GLN A 479 -18.96 5.48 23.09
N ILE A 480 -18.37 6.46 22.40
CA ILE A 480 -18.62 6.69 20.97
C ILE A 480 -18.22 5.45 20.15
N SER A 481 -17.03 4.89 20.37
CA SER A 481 -16.60 3.66 19.68
C SER A 481 -17.51 2.47 19.97
N LYS A 482 -17.96 2.28 21.22
CA LYS A 482 -18.94 1.23 21.56
C LYS A 482 -20.24 1.37 20.77
N ALA A 483 -20.71 2.60 20.56
CA ALA A 483 -21.95 2.85 19.84
C ALA A 483 -21.80 2.77 18.31
N ALA A 484 -20.67 3.20 17.76
CA ALA A 484 -20.48 3.32 16.30
C ALA A 484 -19.69 2.17 15.67
N ALA A 485 -18.87 1.45 16.44
CA ALA A 485 -17.94 0.43 15.95
C ALA A 485 -17.79 -0.77 16.92
N ALA A 486 -18.81 -1.03 17.75
CA ALA A 486 -18.82 -2.08 18.78
C ALA A 486 -17.61 -2.08 19.75
N GLY A 487 -16.89 -0.95 19.86
CA GLY A 487 -15.68 -0.85 20.69
C GLY A 487 -14.42 -1.44 20.05
N ILE A 488 -14.48 -1.86 18.79
CA ILE A 488 -13.34 -2.46 18.07
C ILE A 488 -12.28 -1.40 17.77
N TYR A 489 -12.70 -0.22 17.31
CA TYR A 489 -11.81 0.91 17.08
C TYR A 489 -11.35 1.53 18.40
N GLN A 490 -10.04 1.53 18.61
CA GLN A 490 -9.45 2.07 19.82
C GLN A 490 -9.23 3.59 19.69
N PRO A 491 -9.46 4.38 20.75
CA PRO A 491 -9.14 5.79 20.75
C PRO A 491 -7.70 6.03 20.29
N SER A 492 -7.54 6.89 19.29
CA SER A 492 -6.21 7.36 18.89
C SER A 492 -5.81 8.57 19.74
N HIS A 493 -4.52 8.78 19.92
CA HIS A 493 -4.00 9.91 20.68
C HIS A 493 -2.99 10.74 19.89
N SER A 494 -2.59 10.29 18.70
CA SER A 494 -1.63 10.95 17.79
C SER A 494 -2.02 10.72 16.34
N TRP A 495 -1.45 11.51 15.43
CA TRP A 495 -1.62 11.30 13.99
C TRP A 495 -0.89 10.03 13.48
N ILE A 496 0.11 9.54 14.22
CA ILE A 496 0.77 8.26 13.98
C ILE A 496 -0.02 7.13 14.65
N THR A 497 -0.37 6.08 13.92
CA THR A 497 -1.13 4.92 14.45
C THR A 497 -0.22 3.91 15.14
N LYS A 498 -0.79 3.03 15.98
CA LYS A 498 -0.07 1.99 16.72
C LYS A 498 0.68 0.97 15.84
N LYS A 499 0.21 0.77 14.61
CA LYS A 499 0.88 -0.07 13.61
C LYS A 499 2.24 0.47 13.18
N SER A 500 2.44 1.79 13.27
CA SER A 500 3.69 2.43 12.85
C SER A 500 4.84 2.07 13.78
N PRO A 501 6.05 1.73 13.26
CA PRO A 501 7.23 1.51 14.10
C PRO A 501 7.73 2.78 14.80
N TYR A 502 7.17 3.95 14.46
CA TYR A 502 7.49 5.25 15.06
C TYR A 502 6.45 5.70 16.09
N TYR A 503 5.45 4.87 16.39
CA TYR A 503 4.52 5.15 17.48
C TYR A 503 5.21 4.91 18.83
N ASP A 504 5.13 5.90 19.71
CA ASP A 504 5.67 5.83 21.08
C ASP A 504 4.58 6.21 22.07
N GLU A 505 4.00 5.20 22.74
CA GLU A 505 2.93 5.39 23.73
C GLU A 505 3.38 6.30 24.89
N SER A 506 4.68 6.41 25.18
CA SER A 506 5.21 7.18 26.31
C SER A 506 5.23 8.69 26.08
N THR A 507 5.25 9.15 24.83
CA THR A 507 5.28 10.58 24.49
C THR A 507 3.92 11.16 24.11
N VAL A 508 2.93 10.30 23.95
CA VAL A 508 1.62 10.69 23.47
C VAL A 508 0.73 11.15 24.63
N LYS A 509 0.36 12.44 24.61
CA LYS A 509 -0.53 13.03 25.61
C LYS A 509 -1.96 12.51 25.44
N LYS A 510 -2.54 12.03 26.53
CA LYS A 510 -3.92 11.50 26.56
C LYS A 510 -4.90 12.56 27.05
N TYR A 511 -6.09 12.53 26.45
CA TYR A 511 -7.22 13.39 26.75
C TYR A 511 -8.40 12.48 27.05
N ASP A 512 -8.42 11.95 28.27
CA ASP A 512 -9.50 11.09 28.75
C ASP A 512 -10.76 11.92 28.98
N TYR A 513 -11.95 11.30 28.93
CA TYR A 513 -13.21 12.03 29.05
C TYR A 513 -13.32 12.76 30.38
N ASP A 514 -13.36 14.09 30.34
CA ASP A 514 -13.48 14.97 31.50
C ASP A 514 -14.22 16.26 31.09
N PRO A 515 -15.57 16.24 31.12
CA PRO A 515 -16.36 17.40 30.73
C PRO A 515 -16.18 18.61 31.68
N ALA A 516 -15.75 18.37 32.93
CA ALA A 516 -15.49 19.46 33.88
C ALA A 516 -14.19 20.20 33.51
N LYS A 517 -13.13 19.47 33.15
CA LYS A 517 -11.90 20.06 32.62
C LYS A 517 -12.12 20.74 31.28
N ALA A 518 -12.95 20.16 30.40
CA ALA A 518 -13.36 20.82 29.16
C ALA A 518 -14.04 22.17 29.42
N ALA A 519 -15.01 22.19 30.34
CA ALA A 519 -15.70 23.42 30.75
C ALA A 519 -14.73 24.49 31.27
N LYS A 520 -13.79 24.10 32.16
CA LYS A 520 -12.78 24.99 32.72
C LYS A 520 -11.86 25.59 31.66
N LEU A 521 -11.34 24.76 30.73
CA LEU A 521 -10.48 25.22 29.64
C LEU A 521 -11.20 26.22 28.72
N LEU A 522 -12.49 26.01 28.46
CA LEU A 522 -13.30 26.95 27.69
C LEU A 522 -13.45 28.28 28.43
N GLU A 523 -13.68 28.27 29.76
CA GLU A 523 -13.75 29.50 30.57
C GLU A 523 -12.43 30.27 30.58
N GLU A 524 -11.31 29.57 30.75
CA GLU A 524 -9.96 30.16 30.69
C GLU A 524 -9.66 30.77 29.31
N ALA A 525 -10.25 30.22 28.25
CA ALA A 525 -10.21 30.77 26.89
C ALA A 525 -11.25 31.87 26.63
N GLY A 526 -12.01 32.29 27.65
CA GLY A 526 -13.00 33.37 27.59
C GLY A 526 -14.38 32.94 27.09
N TRP A 527 -14.68 31.65 26.99
CA TRP A 527 -15.98 31.15 26.54
C TRP A 527 -16.92 30.90 27.73
N LYS A 528 -17.87 31.82 27.94
CA LYS A 528 -18.80 31.80 29.08
C LYS A 528 -20.21 31.40 28.64
N LEU A 529 -20.95 30.68 29.47
CA LEU A 529 -22.33 30.31 29.15
C LEU A 529 -23.23 31.55 29.03
N ALA A 530 -24.05 31.56 27.97
CA ALA A 530 -25.13 32.51 27.74
C ALA A 530 -26.30 31.77 27.07
N ASN A 531 -27.50 32.36 27.12
CA ASN A 531 -28.65 31.83 26.39
C ASN A 531 -28.65 32.38 24.96
N VAL A 532 -28.63 31.49 23.97
CA VAL A 532 -28.72 31.82 22.54
C VAL A 532 -29.83 30.96 21.94
N ASP A 533 -30.89 31.60 21.44
CA ASP A 533 -32.07 30.94 20.85
C ASP A 533 -32.67 29.84 21.76
N GLY A 534 -32.73 30.09 23.08
CA GLY A 534 -33.25 29.14 24.06
C GLY A 534 -32.28 28.04 24.48
N LYS A 535 -31.06 28.03 23.96
CA LYS A 535 -30.00 27.04 24.30
C LYS A 535 -28.94 27.65 25.19
N ASN A 536 -28.42 26.88 26.14
CA ASN A 536 -27.25 27.26 26.93
C ASN A 536 -25.97 26.99 26.12
N VAL A 537 -25.42 28.03 25.52
CA VAL A 537 -24.26 27.97 24.62
C VAL A 537 -23.14 28.82 25.20
N ARG A 538 -21.89 28.40 25.06
CA ARG A 538 -20.76 29.22 25.43
C ARG A 538 -20.54 30.29 24.38
N CYS A 539 -20.33 31.52 24.82
CA CYS A 539 -20.17 32.71 24.00
C CYS A 539 -18.85 33.38 24.36
N LYS A 540 -18.17 33.94 23.35
CA LYS A 540 -16.90 34.64 23.57
C LYS A 540 -17.15 35.86 24.46
N ASP A 541 -16.45 35.91 25.58
CA ASP A 541 -16.60 36.90 26.65
C ASP A 541 -18.03 37.04 27.20
N GLY A 542 -18.90 36.04 26.95
CA GLY A 542 -20.31 36.05 27.33
C GLY A 542 -21.23 36.79 26.35
N ASP A 543 -20.74 37.25 25.20
CA ASP A 543 -21.50 37.98 24.18
C ASP A 543 -22.38 37.02 23.33
N PRO A 544 -23.73 37.04 23.46
CA PRO A 544 -24.62 36.11 22.75
C PRO A 544 -24.52 36.19 21.23
N SER A 545 -23.99 37.29 20.66
CA SER A 545 -23.75 37.42 19.22
C SER A 545 -22.54 36.62 18.71
N LYS A 546 -21.71 36.09 19.63
CA LYS A 546 -20.49 35.32 19.33
C LYS A 546 -20.54 33.92 19.97
N PRO A 547 -21.52 33.08 19.60
CA PRO A 547 -21.61 31.73 20.14
C PRO A 547 -20.44 30.87 19.67
N LEU A 548 -20.02 29.93 20.51
CA LEU A 548 -19.13 28.81 20.18
C LEU A 548 -19.91 27.84 19.30
N LYS A 549 -20.10 28.24 18.05
CA LYS A 549 -20.94 27.58 17.07
C LYS A 549 -20.16 27.34 15.79
N PHE A 550 -20.22 26.11 15.30
CA PHE A 550 -19.61 25.75 14.03
C PHE A 550 -20.32 24.57 13.34
N SER A 551 -20.08 24.38 12.05
CA SER A 551 -20.54 23.22 11.30
C SER A 551 -19.56 22.04 11.37
N LEU A 552 -20.12 20.83 11.39
CA LEU A 552 -19.37 19.58 11.36
C LEU A 552 -19.75 18.78 10.12
N SER A 553 -18.86 18.80 9.12
CA SER A 553 -19.01 18.05 7.87
C SER A 553 -18.58 16.59 8.02
N PHE A 554 -19.31 15.66 7.42
CA PHE A 554 -18.95 14.24 7.35
C PHE A 554 -19.63 13.55 6.16
N ALA A 555 -19.03 12.44 5.69
CA ALA A 555 -19.55 11.67 4.56
C ALA A 555 -20.90 11.03 4.90
N GLN A 556 -21.94 11.37 4.14
CA GLN A 556 -23.32 10.89 4.37
C GLN A 556 -23.50 9.40 4.09
N GLU A 557 -22.65 8.80 3.25
CA GLU A 557 -22.68 7.37 2.94
C GLU A 557 -22.18 6.51 4.10
N SER A 558 -21.46 7.12 5.07
CA SER A 558 -20.87 6.41 6.19
C SER A 558 -21.80 6.39 7.40
N SER A 559 -22.54 5.29 7.56
CA SER A 559 -23.35 5.03 8.77
C SER A 559 -22.51 5.13 10.05
N TYR A 560 -21.26 4.66 10.00
CA TYR A 560 -20.27 4.84 11.07
C TYR A 560 -20.09 6.31 11.44
N ARG A 561 -19.82 7.20 10.47
CA ARG A 561 -19.61 8.63 10.76
C ARG A 561 -20.89 9.34 11.21
N ILE A 562 -22.05 8.96 10.69
CA ILE A 562 -23.35 9.46 11.18
C ILE A 562 -23.50 9.14 12.68
N ASN A 563 -23.27 7.88 13.07
CA ASN A 563 -23.34 7.45 14.47
C ASN A 563 -22.32 8.18 15.35
N VAL A 564 -21.07 8.35 14.87
CA VAL A 564 -20.05 9.13 15.58
C VAL A 564 -20.50 10.59 15.77
N ALA A 565 -21.03 11.22 14.71
CA ALA A 565 -21.50 12.60 14.75
C ALA A 565 -22.62 12.79 15.77
N GLU A 566 -23.63 11.93 15.80
CA GLU A 566 -24.72 12.02 16.79
C GLU A 566 -24.23 11.98 18.24
N GLN A 567 -23.26 11.12 18.56
CA GLN A 567 -22.68 11.05 19.90
C GLN A 567 -21.86 12.30 20.22
N VAL A 568 -21.02 12.75 19.27
CA VAL A 568 -20.18 13.96 19.40
C VAL A 568 -21.05 15.18 19.67
N LEU A 569 -22.12 15.39 18.91
CA LEU A 569 -23.05 16.52 19.08
C LEU A 569 -23.62 16.55 20.51
N ARG A 570 -24.14 15.41 21.00
CA ARG A 570 -24.71 15.31 22.35
C ARG A 570 -23.70 15.57 23.45
N MET A 571 -22.46 15.10 23.28
CA MET A 571 -21.41 15.28 24.29
C MET A 571 -20.91 16.73 24.33
N TRP A 572 -20.78 17.36 23.17
CA TRP A 572 -20.40 18.77 23.06
C TRP A 572 -21.48 19.74 23.53
N GLU A 573 -22.76 19.40 23.35
CA GLU A 573 -23.86 20.18 23.91
C GLU A 573 -23.76 20.29 25.45
N ARG A 574 -23.34 19.22 26.14
CA ARG A 574 -23.17 19.22 27.61
C ARG A 574 -22.11 20.19 28.12
N ILE A 575 -21.14 20.55 27.28
CA ILE A 575 -20.11 21.55 27.59
C ILE A 575 -20.41 22.91 26.97
N GLY A 576 -21.60 23.10 26.40
CA GLY A 576 -22.09 24.35 25.83
C GLY A 576 -21.53 24.68 24.45
N VAL A 577 -21.14 23.68 23.65
CA VAL A 577 -20.67 23.86 22.28
C VAL A 577 -21.84 23.58 21.32
N TRP A 578 -22.18 24.52 20.45
CA TRP A 578 -23.27 24.35 19.48
C TRP A 578 -22.73 23.91 18.12
N VAL A 579 -22.87 22.64 17.79
CA VAL A 579 -22.45 22.13 16.48
C VAL A 579 -23.65 21.91 15.54
N VAL A 580 -23.48 22.29 14.27
CA VAL A 580 -24.46 22.07 13.19
C VAL A 580 -23.96 20.94 12.29
N PRO A 581 -24.58 19.75 12.29
CA PRO A 581 -24.15 18.65 11.43
C PRO A 581 -24.38 18.97 9.94
N GLN A 582 -23.43 18.58 9.10
CA GLN A 582 -23.49 18.68 7.64
C GLN A 582 -23.09 17.35 7.01
N ALA A 583 -24.06 16.45 6.85
CA ALA A 583 -23.88 15.24 6.05
C ALA A 583 -23.80 15.65 4.57
N ARG A 584 -22.68 15.33 3.90
CA ARG A 584 -22.42 15.66 2.48
C ARG A 584 -21.86 14.45 1.75
N PRO A 585 -22.03 14.32 0.43
CA PRO A 585 -21.40 13.27 -0.36
C PRO A 585 -19.88 13.22 -0.19
N ALA A 586 -19.29 12.02 -0.04
CA ALA A 586 -17.84 11.86 0.10
C ALA A 586 -17.04 12.50 -1.06
N LYS A 587 -17.55 12.38 -2.29
CA LYS A 587 -17.00 12.99 -3.52
C LYS A 587 -16.90 14.52 -3.43
N GLU A 588 -17.86 15.17 -2.77
CA GLU A 588 -17.86 16.62 -2.56
C GLU A 588 -16.89 17.05 -1.44
N LEU A 589 -16.79 16.24 -0.38
CA LEU A 589 -15.91 16.52 0.76
C LEU A 589 -14.42 16.35 0.45
N LEU A 590 -14.09 15.32 -0.32
CA LEU A 590 -12.70 14.95 -0.64
C LEU A 590 -12.24 15.44 -2.03
N GLY A 591 -13.18 15.91 -2.85
CA GLY A 591 -12.93 16.39 -4.19
C GLY A 591 -12.89 17.91 -4.33
N GLY A 592 -12.45 18.37 -5.50
CA GLY A 592 -12.31 19.79 -5.82
C GLY A 592 -11.52 20.58 -4.77
N ASP A 593 -12.00 21.79 -4.46
CA ASP A 593 -11.32 22.72 -3.54
C ASP A 593 -11.79 22.61 -2.08
N THR A 594 -12.58 21.59 -1.70
CA THR A 594 -13.16 21.57 -0.34
C THR A 594 -12.08 21.55 0.75
N LEU A 595 -11.08 20.67 0.61
CA LEU A 595 -9.97 20.56 1.56
C LEU A 595 -8.89 21.62 1.31
N SER A 596 -8.43 21.77 0.07
CA SER A 596 -7.34 22.68 -0.32
C SER A 596 -7.74 24.16 -0.30
N GLY A 597 -9.04 24.47 -0.43
CA GLY A 597 -9.61 25.80 -0.29
C GLY A 597 -10.15 26.11 1.11
N HIS A 598 -9.97 25.21 2.07
CA HIS A 598 -10.43 25.36 3.45
C HIS A 598 -11.94 25.60 3.59
N LEU A 599 -12.75 24.97 2.74
CA LEU A 599 -14.21 25.17 2.66
C LEU A 599 -14.99 24.30 3.67
N PHE A 600 -14.54 24.31 4.93
CA PHE A 600 -15.16 23.64 6.07
C PHE A 600 -14.81 24.36 7.38
N GLU A 601 -15.59 24.17 8.44
CA GLU A 601 -15.24 24.67 9.79
C GLU A 601 -14.63 23.54 10.63
N ALA A 602 -15.37 22.44 10.82
CA ALA A 602 -14.84 21.16 11.26
C ALA A 602 -15.29 20.04 10.31
N MET A 603 -14.45 19.02 10.12
CA MET A 603 -14.75 17.88 9.26
C MET A 603 -14.27 16.57 9.88
N MET A 604 -15.10 15.53 9.90
CA MET A 604 -14.61 14.17 10.15
C MET A 604 -14.02 13.61 8.87
N LEU A 605 -12.75 13.24 8.89
CA LEU A 605 -12.10 12.49 7.81
C LEU A 605 -11.12 11.46 8.35
N SER A 606 -10.54 10.69 7.43
CA SER A 606 -9.53 9.67 7.74
C SER A 606 -8.33 9.92 6.83
N LEU A 607 -7.12 9.87 7.39
CA LEU A 607 -5.89 9.84 6.60
C LEU A 607 -5.27 8.45 6.70
N VAL A 608 -4.67 8.00 5.60
CA VAL A 608 -3.98 6.71 5.54
C VAL A 608 -2.50 6.96 5.33
N SER A 609 -1.68 6.57 6.29
CA SER A 609 -0.23 6.78 6.22
C SER A 609 0.48 5.63 5.51
N ASN A 610 1.68 5.87 4.99
CA ASN A 610 2.54 4.79 4.54
C ASN A 610 3.00 3.96 5.76
N PRO A 611 2.85 2.62 5.75
CA PRO A 611 3.18 1.76 6.89
C PRO A 611 4.69 1.64 7.15
N ILE A 612 5.54 1.93 6.17
CA ILE A 612 7.00 1.95 6.31
C ILE A 612 7.45 3.19 7.04
N ARG A 613 6.92 4.36 6.66
CA ARG A 613 7.26 5.64 7.29
C ARG A 613 6.16 6.70 7.11
N PRO A 614 5.59 7.21 8.20
CA PRO A 614 4.64 8.32 8.15
C PRO A 614 5.29 9.59 7.60
N ASN A 615 4.52 10.36 6.82
CA ASN A 615 5.02 11.59 6.23
C ASN A 615 4.88 12.78 7.19
N ALA A 616 5.98 13.15 7.87
CA ALA A 616 5.98 14.24 8.85
C ALA A 616 5.70 15.63 8.25
N ASN A 617 5.80 15.82 6.93
CA ASN A 617 5.46 17.12 6.34
C ASN A 617 3.96 17.42 6.35
N LEU A 618 3.10 16.43 6.61
CA LEU A 618 1.64 16.58 6.72
C LEU A 618 1.24 17.80 7.58
N TRP A 619 2.01 18.08 8.65
CA TRP A 619 1.71 19.12 9.62
C TRP A 619 2.62 20.35 9.54
N ARG A 620 3.51 20.43 8.56
CA ARG A 620 4.38 21.59 8.38
C ARG A 620 3.60 22.82 7.95
N SER A 621 4.04 23.98 8.41
CA SER A 621 3.40 25.26 8.06
C SER A 621 3.50 25.58 6.56
N ASP A 622 4.54 25.11 5.87
CA ASP A 622 4.69 25.31 4.41
C ASP A 622 3.89 24.31 3.56
N GLN A 623 3.23 23.33 4.19
CA GLN A 623 2.31 22.38 3.55
C GLN A 623 0.84 22.78 3.71
N ILE A 624 0.56 24.01 4.17
CA ILE A 624 -0.79 24.59 4.14
C ILE A 624 -1.15 24.91 2.68
N PRO A 625 -2.20 24.28 2.11
CA PRO A 625 -2.68 24.63 0.77
C PRO A 625 -2.99 26.12 0.66
N SER A 626 -2.32 26.80 -0.26
CA SER A 626 -2.52 28.23 -0.45
C SER A 626 -2.06 28.66 -1.83
N LYS A 627 -2.36 29.91 -2.22
CA LYS A 627 -1.83 30.50 -3.45
C LYS A 627 -0.29 30.46 -3.52
N LEU A 628 0.41 30.45 -2.38
CA LEU A 628 1.88 30.43 -2.31
C LEU A 628 2.47 29.10 -2.81
N ASN A 629 1.75 27.99 -2.65
CA ASN A 629 2.19 26.67 -3.08
C ASN A 629 1.21 26.04 -4.09
N ASN A 630 0.42 26.88 -4.77
CA ASN A 630 -0.54 26.46 -5.79
C ASN A 630 -1.61 25.47 -5.28
N ASN A 631 -2.11 25.71 -4.06
CA ASN A 631 -3.09 24.89 -3.34
C ASN A 631 -2.60 23.44 -3.09
N SER A 632 -1.28 23.23 -3.02
CA SER A 632 -0.65 21.94 -2.74
C SER A 632 -0.43 21.72 -1.23
N GLY A 633 -0.14 20.49 -0.85
CA GLY A 633 0.04 20.09 0.55
C GLY A 633 -1.23 19.53 1.19
N GLN A 634 -1.09 19.05 2.42
CA GLN A 634 -2.15 18.32 3.13
C GLN A 634 -2.42 18.85 4.54
N ASN A 635 -1.80 19.97 4.92
CA ASN A 635 -2.15 20.67 6.16
C ASN A 635 -3.46 21.47 5.96
N TYR A 636 -4.55 20.73 5.73
CA TYR A 636 -5.87 21.27 5.37
C TYR A 636 -6.48 22.13 6.47
N GLY A 637 -6.09 21.90 7.72
CA GLY A 637 -6.48 22.73 8.84
C GLY A 637 -5.83 24.11 8.83
N GLY A 638 -4.79 24.36 8.04
CA GLY A 638 -4.07 25.63 8.09
C GLY A 638 -3.34 25.85 9.40
N TRP A 639 -2.91 24.77 10.08
CA TRP A 639 -2.19 24.89 11.34
C TRP A 639 -0.77 25.39 11.10
N VAL A 640 -0.40 26.46 11.80
CA VAL A 640 0.97 26.96 11.85
C VAL A 640 1.62 26.43 13.12
N GLY A 641 2.55 25.49 12.97
CA GLY A 641 3.30 24.89 14.07
C GLY A 641 4.32 25.84 14.69
N SER A 642 4.91 25.42 15.81
CA SER A 642 6.08 26.12 16.34
C SER A 642 7.27 25.97 15.39
N LYS A 643 8.24 26.89 15.46
CA LYS A 643 9.48 26.75 14.70
C LYS A 643 10.19 25.43 14.97
N GLU A 644 10.20 24.99 16.24
CA GLU A 644 10.76 23.72 16.66
C GLU A 644 10.04 22.52 16.00
N HIS A 645 8.71 22.55 15.93
CA HIS A 645 7.94 21.53 15.25
C HIS A 645 8.33 21.41 13.77
N ASP A 646 8.35 22.53 13.04
CA ASP A 646 8.70 22.52 11.62
C ASP A 646 10.15 22.05 11.41
N GLU A 647 11.10 22.49 12.25
CA GLU A 647 12.49 22.02 12.23
C GLU A 647 12.59 20.50 12.49
N LEU A 648 11.81 19.94 13.42
CA LEU A 648 11.74 18.49 13.65
C LEU A 648 11.22 17.75 12.41
N CYS A 649 10.16 18.24 11.77
CA CYS A 649 9.64 17.64 10.54
C CYS A 649 10.70 17.65 9.42
N TYR A 650 11.45 18.74 9.24
CA TYR A 650 12.56 18.78 8.26
C TYR A 650 13.65 17.75 8.60
N GLU A 651 14.03 17.62 9.88
CA GLU A 651 15.03 16.63 10.30
C GLU A 651 14.54 15.18 10.12
N ILE A 652 13.25 14.93 10.33
CA ILE A 652 12.60 13.65 10.08
C ILE A 652 12.63 13.30 8.60
N GLU A 653 12.58 14.25 7.67
CA GLU A 653 12.63 13.94 6.23
C GLU A 653 14.04 13.57 5.73
N LYS A 654 15.08 13.74 6.57
CA LYS A 654 16.46 13.41 6.21
C LYS A 654 16.76 11.93 6.41
N ILE A 655 17.80 11.45 5.73
CA ILE A 655 18.38 10.13 6.03
C ILE A 655 18.98 10.20 7.43
N GLN A 656 18.48 9.37 8.34
CA GLN A 656 18.88 9.33 9.75
C GLN A 656 19.03 7.87 10.19
N PRO A 657 19.90 7.57 11.16
CA PRO A 657 19.85 6.27 11.85
C PRO A 657 18.48 6.04 12.50
N GLU A 658 17.97 4.82 12.41
CA GLU A 658 16.63 4.44 12.88
C GLU A 658 16.33 4.86 14.33
N ALA A 659 17.29 4.66 15.25
CA ALA A 659 17.14 5.08 16.64
C ALA A 659 16.97 6.60 16.81
N LYS A 660 17.71 7.39 16.03
CA LYS A 660 17.57 8.86 16.05
C LYS A 660 16.23 9.28 15.46
N LEU A 661 15.81 8.63 14.38
CA LEU A 661 14.55 8.91 13.71
C LEU A 661 13.34 8.68 14.63
N ARG A 662 13.32 7.57 15.38
CA ARG A 662 12.29 7.32 16.40
C ARG A 662 12.23 8.43 17.43
N GLY A 663 13.38 8.86 17.96
CA GLY A 663 13.44 9.97 18.91
C GLY A 663 12.96 11.31 18.34
N LEU A 664 13.15 11.56 17.03
CA LEU A 664 12.62 12.76 16.37
C LEU A 664 11.08 12.70 16.26
N PHE A 665 10.53 11.57 15.82
CA PHE A 665 9.07 11.37 15.79
C PHE A 665 8.45 11.49 17.17
N SER A 666 9.03 10.86 18.20
CA SER A 666 8.54 10.96 19.57
C SER A 666 8.41 12.41 20.06
N LYS A 667 9.35 13.29 19.66
CA LYS A 667 9.32 14.72 20.00
C LYS A 667 8.29 15.51 19.18
N GLU A 668 8.25 15.29 17.87
CA GLU A 668 7.27 15.94 16.98
C GLU A 668 5.84 15.61 17.41
N VAL A 669 5.56 14.32 17.64
CA VAL A 669 4.25 13.85 18.12
C VAL A 669 3.91 14.43 19.48
N ALA A 670 4.87 14.59 20.40
CA ALA A 670 4.60 15.22 21.69
C ALA A 670 4.11 16.68 21.53
N ILE A 671 4.73 17.45 20.64
CA ILE A 671 4.28 18.82 20.32
C ILE A 671 2.90 18.77 19.68
N TRP A 672 2.71 17.91 18.67
CA TRP A 672 1.44 17.75 17.98
C TRP A 672 0.29 17.39 18.94
N CYS A 673 0.53 16.46 19.88
CA CYS A 673 -0.45 16.04 20.89
C CYS A 673 -0.75 17.13 21.93
N ASP A 674 0.19 18.04 22.22
CA ASP A 674 -0.09 19.18 23.09
C ASP A 674 -0.92 20.26 22.37
N GLU A 675 -0.59 20.53 21.10
CA GLU A 675 -1.23 21.57 20.31
C GLU A 675 -2.57 21.10 19.69
N LEU A 676 -2.78 19.82 19.41
CA LEU A 676 -3.99 19.25 18.81
C LEU A 676 -4.48 20.03 17.57
N PRO A 677 -3.69 20.14 16.49
CA PRO A 677 -4.16 20.80 15.26
C PRO A 677 -5.31 20.06 14.57
N ALA A 678 -5.53 18.80 14.94
CA ALA A 678 -6.74 18.04 14.68
C ALA A 678 -7.09 17.21 15.92
N LEU A 679 -8.35 16.77 16.02
CA LEU A 679 -8.81 15.96 17.15
C LEU A 679 -8.72 14.47 16.79
N PRO A 680 -7.78 13.69 17.37
CA PRO A 680 -7.66 12.27 17.08
C PRO A 680 -8.88 11.52 17.64
N LEU A 681 -9.55 10.77 16.77
CA LEU A 681 -10.68 9.93 17.15
C LEU A 681 -10.22 8.49 17.33
N TYR A 682 -9.86 7.79 16.26
CA TYR A 682 -9.62 6.33 16.31
C TYR A 682 -8.53 5.85 15.36
N ASN A 683 -7.84 4.78 15.76
CA ASN A 683 -7.08 3.93 14.82
C ASN A 683 -8.01 2.83 14.29
N ARG A 684 -8.02 2.60 12.98
CA ARG A 684 -8.89 1.60 12.36
C ARG A 684 -8.26 0.21 12.25
N TYR A 685 -9.15 -0.77 12.16
CA TYR A 685 -8.89 -2.03 11.47
C TYR A 685 -9.64 -1.96 10.14
N ASP A 686 -8.93 -2.15 9.04
CA ASP A 686 -9.59 -2.23 7.74
C ASP A 686 -10.23 -3.60 7.59
N VAL A 687 -11.45 -3.61 7.08
CA VAL A 687 -12.20 -4.82 6.78
C VAL A 687 -12.34 -4.94 5.27
N ASP A 688 -11.72 -5.99 4.73
CA ASP A 688 -11.90 -6.41 3.36
C ASP A 688 -12.54 -7.80 3.30
N VAL A 689 -13.24 -8.08 2.21
CA VAL A 689 -13.89 -9.38 1.98
C VAL A 689 -13.54 -9.88 0.59
N ALA A 690 -13.23 -11.16 0.46
CA ALA A 690 -13.14 -11.83 -0.83
C ALA A 690 -13.93 -13.15 -0.80
N THR A 691 -14.56 -13.54 -1.92
CA THR A 691 -15.09 -14.91 -2.04
C THR A 691 -13.93 -15.92 -2.00
N ARG A 692 -14.17 -17.10 -1.42
CA ARG A 692 -13.12 -18.10 -1.13
C ARG A 692 -12.46 -18.69 -2.36
N ASP A 693 -13.10 -18.59 -3.52
CA ASP A 693 -12.57 -19.01 -4.81
C ASP A 693 -11.62 -17.97 -5.42
N ILE A 694 -11.61 -16.72 -4.92
CA ILE A 694 -10.60 -15.74 -5.32
C ILE A 694 -9.36 -15.88 -4.43
N GLN A 695 -8.23 -16.16 -5.08
CA GLN A 695 -6.94 -16.35 -4.41
C GLN A 695 -6.03 -15.13 -4.57
N ASN A 696 -4.98 -15.07 -3.76
CA ASN A 696 -3.95 -14.01 -3.73
C ASN A 696 -4.43 -12.60 -3.36
N VAL A 697 -5.60 -12.47 -2.73
CA VAL A 697 -6.03 -11.20 -2.13
C VAL A 697 -5.24 -10.93 -0.86
N LYS A 698 -4.48 -9.83 -0.83
CA LYS A 698 -3.55 -9.49 0.24
C LYS A 698 -3.69 -8.04 0.69
N PRO A 699 -4.62 -7.72 1.61
CA PRO A 699 -4.74 -6.38 2.17
C PRO A 699 -3.45 -5.94 2.87
N THR A 700 -3.06 -4.68 2.70
CA THR A 700 -1.84 -4.13 3.33
C THR A 700 -2.13 -3.40 4.64
N GLY A 701 -3.36 -2.92 4.84
CA GLY A 701 -3.74 -1.99 5.92
C GLY A 701 -2.91 -0.71 5.89
N GLY A 702 -2.60 -0.20 4.70
CA GLY A 702 -1.74 0.95 4.45
C GLY A 702 -2.27 1.80 3.29
N ASN A 703 -1.48 2.79 2.86
CA ASN A 703 -1.85 3.62 1.71
C ASN A 703 -1.67 2.93 0.34
N ARG A 704 -1.27 1.65 0.33
CA ARG A 704 -1.43 0.73 -0.82
C ARG A 704 -2.74 -0.03 -0.66
N THR A 705 -3.62 0.10 -1.64
CA THR A 705 -4.92 -0.56 -1.63
C THR A 705 -4.82 -2.07 -1.80
N ILE A 706 -5.90 -2.78 -1.49
CA ILE A 706 -5.98 -4.25 -1.53
C ILE A 706 -5.54 -4.85 -2.89
N ASN A 707 -5.67 -4.10 -3.98
CA ASN A 707 -5.37 -4.50 -5.35
C ASN A 707 -3.92 -4.25 -5.79
N TRP A 708 -2.99 -3.96 -4.87
CA TRP A 708 -1.58 -3.75 -5.19
C TRP A 708 -0.91 -4.89 -5.95
N ASN A 709 -1.48 -6.11 -5.88
CA ASN A 709 -1.01 -7.32 -6.53
C ASN A 709 -2.07 -7.96 -7.45
N CYS A 710 -2.99 -7.15 -7.99
CA CYS A 710 -4.15 -7.63 -8.73
C CYS A 710 -3.82 -8.47 -9.98
N GLU A 711 -2.63 -8.32 -10.55
CA GLU A 711 -2.12 -9.14 -11.64
C GLU A 711 -1.98 -10.63 -11.26
N PHE A 712 -1.90 -10.94 -9.97
CA PHE A 712 -1.78 -12.31 -9.45
C PHE A 712 -3.10 -12.87 -8.91
N TRP A 713 -4.19 -12.11 -8.95
CA TRP A 713 -5.50 -12.60 -8.55
C TRP A 713 -6.02 -13.60 -9.58
N TYR A 714 -6.60 -14.70 -9.11
CA TYR A 714 -7.24 -15.69 -9.97
C TYR A 714 -8.44 -16.30 -9.26
N ARG A 715 -9.39 -16.83 -10.03
CA ARG A 715 -10.49 -17.63 -9.51
C ARG A 715 -10.17 -19.11 -9.66
N GLU A 716 -10.05 -19.81 -8.54
CA GLU A 716 -9.79 -21.24 -8.48
C GLU A 716 -11.04 -22.01 -8.94
N VAL A 717 -10.90 -22.76 -10.04
CA VAL A 717 -11.96 -23.67 -10.52
C VAL A 717 -11.90 -24.94 -9.67
N LYS A 718 -13.01 -25.25 -8.98
CA LYS A 718 -13.16 -26.46 -8.15
C LYS A 718 -13.14 -27.76 -8.94
#